data_AF-A0A2Z2J3K5-F1
#
_entry.id   AF-A0A2Z2J3K5-F1
#
_cell.length_a   1.000
_cell.length_b   1.000
_cell.length_c   1.000
_cell.angle_alpha   90.00
_cell.angle_beta   90.00
_cell.angle_gamma   90.00
#
_symmetry.space_group_name_H-M   'P 1'
#
loop_
_entity.id
_entity.type
_entity.pdbx_description
1 polymer ?
#
loop_
_entity_poly.entity_id
_entity_poly.type
_entity_poly.pdbx_seq_one_letter_code
_entity_poly.pdbx_strand_id
1 'polypeptide(L)'
;MNSQKMRHFRWLALVLIILGIRAIGLGGLDQPESSTASLPKDMDSTRVAQLQEEISKQESEGESAQAAIVFFDSDKQLDVNAMRGVAKQLGGPLIPSEDRQSAIVPVQVEAGTSTENADKVSQLREDAAADLPEGVTSQVTGPAAIKADLAGVFQGANFILLAVTAGIVAVLLIVTYRSPVLWLLPLLVIGVADRVAATVYTYVLDAFGVMWNESTSGILSVLVFGAGTNYALLLISRYRDELTSTSDRYAAMARAWVPTLKTVTASAGTVVLGVLCLLLSLIPTTQGLGAAAAVGVFVAWLFAMFALPGVLIAFGRWIFWPRRPQEGDTPDHKLWDKIGGLVAKAPKRIAAVSLLILAICSIGYFQTSTGLTQSDQFINTPESISAGEALEEAFPDQSSTPPLVATQDPAGTTKDIEAMGATAQEQGSAEGWSLLQVSGADFPQLREKFGDHQGERADGAVLVGGADAQLIDEELAAERDRKVIFPLVLALIFGALVIMLRSFLAPVIMVASVLLTNVAAIGLGWWISHYLLGFDRFASNTPLFAFVFLVALGIDYTIFLITRAREDAGEIGTRRGILTALSATGGVITSAGILLAAVFAALGVLPLVVLAQLGITVFIGVLLDTLTVRTVLVPSVVQILGEKFWWPAHPFAEKHDAETFADNTTESAIGVQH
;
A
#
# COMPACT_ATOMS: atom_id res chain seq x y z
N MET A 1 -8.96 -34.41 -8.92
CA MET A 1 -9.30 -34.92 -7.56
C MET A 1 -10.62 -35.69 -7.66
N ASN A 2 -10.80 -36.83 -6.98
CA ASN A 2 -12.04 -37.62 -7.09
C ASN A 2 -13.12 -37.11 -6.10
N SER A 3 -14.41 -37.22 -6.42
CA SER A 3 -15.54 -36.63 -5.63
C SER A 3 -15.53 -37.05 -4.14
N GLN A 4 -15.15 -38.30 -3.84
CA GLN A 4 -15.00 -38.78 -2.46
C GLN A 4 -13.91 -38.03 -1.65
N LYS A 5 -12.78 -37.66 -2.27
CA LYS A 5 -11.73 -36.87 -1.60
C LYS A 5 -12.21 -35.44 -1.34
N MET A 6 -13.00 -34.87 -2.26
CA MET A 6 -13.62 -33.55 -2.07
C MET A 6 -14.60 -33.49 -0.91
N ARG A 7 -15.29 -34.59 -0.58
CA ARG A 7 -16.17 -34.63 0.61
C ARG A 7 -15.39 -34.40 1.91
N HIS A 8 -14.19 -34.95 2.01
CA HIS A 8 -13.32 -34.80 3.18
C HIS A 8 -12.65 -33.42 3.25
N PHE A 9 -12.60 -32.69 2.14
CA PHE A 9 -12.03 -31.34 2.05
C PHE A 9 -12.73 -30.32 2.98
N ARG A 10 -14.00 -30.57 3.34
CA ARG A 10 -14.73 -29.76 4.34
C ARG A 10 -14.06 -29.78 5.72
N TRP A 11 -13.52 -30.93 6.11
CA TRP A 11 -12.82 -31.07 7.39
C TRP A 11 -11.48 -30.36 7.38
N LEU A 12 -10.76 -30.37 6.25
CA LEU A 12 -9.55 -29.58 6.08
C LEU A 12 -9.83 -28.09 6.25
N ALA A 13 -10.91 -27.58 5.66
CA ALA A 13 -11.31 -26.18 5.82
C ALA A 13 -11.65 -25.83 7.28
N LEU A 14 -12.37 -26.71 7.98
CA LEU A 14 -12.66 -26.51 9.41
C LEU A 14 -11.38 -26.50 10.25
N VAL A 15 -10.44 -27.40 9.98
CA VAL A 15 -9.14 -27.44 10.67
C VAL A 15 -8.36 -26.16 10.41
N LEU A 16 -8.28 -25.67 9.17
CA LEU A 16 -7.60 -24.42 8.84
C LEU A 16 -8.24 -23.22 9.54
N ILE A 17 -9.57 -23.14 9.57
CA ILE A 17 -10.29 -22.06 10.28
C ILE A 17 -10.04 -22.14 11.79
N ILE A 18 -10.09 -23.34 12.39
CA ILE A 18 -9.83 -23.52 13.83
C ILE A 18 -8.38 -23.16 14.18
N LEU A 19 -7.41 -23.59 13.36
CA LEU A 19 -6.01 -23.21 13.52
C LEU A 19 -5.83 -21.70 13.37
N GLY A 20 -6.53 -21.09 12.42
CA GLY A 20 -6.56 -19.63 12.26
C GLY A 20 -7.10 -18.93 13.50
N ILE A 21 -8.25 -19.35 14.02
CA ILE A 21 -8.84 -18.79 15.25
C ILE A 21 -7.90 -18.96 16.45
N ARG A 22 -7.21 -20.11 16.56
CA ARG A 22 -6.19 -20.30 17.61
C ARG A 22 -5.00 -19.37 17.44
N ALA A 23 -4.54 -19.14 16.22
CA ALA A 23 -3.47 -18.18 15.95
C ALA A 23 -3.89 -16.76 16.37
N ILE A 24 -5.12 -16.35 16.03
CA ILE A 24 -5.68 -15.04 16.47
C ILE A 24 -5.69 -14.95 18.01
N GLY A 25 -6.00 -16.04 18.71
CA GLY A 25 -6.01 -16.09 20.17
C GLY A 25 -4.62 -15.95 20.83
N LEU A 26 -3.52 -16.07 20.08
CA LEU A 26 -2.17 -15.82 20.60
C LEU A 26 -1.86 -14.33 20.71
N GLY A 27 -2.60 -13.46 20.00
CA GLY A 27 -2.26 -12.05 19.86
C GLY A 27 -1.06 -11.82 18.94
N GLY A 28 -1.03 -10.64 18.31
CA GLY A 28 0.17 -10.16 17.62
C GLY A 28 1.20 -9.64 18.61
N LEU A 29 2.46 -9.55 18.18
CA LEU A 29 3.49 -8.85 18.94
C LEU A 29 3.31 -7.34 18.84
N ASP A 30 3.78 -6.61 19.84
CA ASP A 30 3.87 -5.15 19.79
C ASP A 30 4.92 -4.73 18.74
N GLN A 31 4.74 -3.53 18.17
CA GLN A 31 5.69 -3.01 17.20
C GLN A 31 7.07 -2.79 17.83
N PRO A 32 8.18 -3.06 17.11
CA PRO A 32 9.51 -2.84 17.64
C PRO A 32 9.72 -1.37 18.03
N GLU A 33 10.21 -1.14 19.24
CA GLU A 33 10.58 0.20 19.69
C GLU A 33 11.90 0.61 19.06
N SER A 34 11.84 1.56 18.13
CA SER A 34 13.02 2.19 17.56
C SER A 34 12.65 3.57 17.02
N SER A 35 13.41 4.59 17.43
CA SER A 35 13.29 5.95 16.89
C SER A 35 13.74 6.05 15.43
N THR A 36 14.45 5.03 14.95
CA THR A 36 15.10 5.03 13.63
C THR A 36 14.51 4.02 12.64
N ALA A 37 13.45 3.30 13.03
CA ALA A 37 12.81 2.29 12.18
C ALA A 37 12.29 2.84 10.84
N SER A 38 11.82 4.09 10.83
CA SER A 38 11.34 4.77 9.62
C SER A 38 12.44 5.54 8.88
N LEU A 39 13.66 5.55 9.40
CA LEU A 39 14.75 6.36 8.84
C LEU A 39 15.63 5.52 7.90
N PRO A 40 16.14 6.12 6.82
CA PRO A 40 17.01 5.39 5.89
C PRO A 40 18.31 4.93 6.53
N LYS A 41 18.79 3.75 6.14
CA LYS A 41 20.12 3.26 6.54
C LYS A 41 21.22 4.17 5.98
N ASP A 42 22.31 4.29 6.75
CA ASP A 42 23.55 4.97 6.37
C ASP A 42 23.44 6.49 6.09
N MET A 43 22.42 7.15 6.66
CA MET A 43 22.26 8.62 6.60
C MET A 43 22.65 9.30 7.91
N ASP A 44 23.03 10.58 7.81
CA ASP A 44 23.47 11.41 8.94
C ASP A 44 22.34 11.60 9.95
N SER A 45 21.12 11.92 9.49
CA SER A 45 19.94 12.08 10.36
C SER A 45 19.59 10.81 11.15
N THR A 46 19.78 9.64 10.55
CA THR A 46 19.60 8.34 11.21
C THR A 46 20.61 8.12 12.32
N ARG A 47 21.87 8.49 12.09
CA ARG A 47 22.92 8.35 13.11
C ARG A 47 22.72 9.34 14.25
N VAL A 48 22.33 10.57 13.96
CA VAL A 48 21.98 11.56 14.99
C VAL A 48 20.80 11.08 15.83
N ALA A 49 19.77 10.49 15.22
CA ALA A 49 18.64 9.90 15.94
C ALA A 49 19.04 8.71 16.83
N GLN A 50 19.97 7.84 16.39
CA GLN A 50 20.53 6.77 17.22
C GLN A 50 21.27 7.32 18.45
N LEU A 51 22.12 8.33 18.24
CA LEU A 51 22.84 8.97 19.35
C LEU A 51 21.88 9.64 20.34
N GLN A 52 20.83 10.30 19.83
CA GLN A 52 19.79 10.88 20.68
C GLN A 52 19.08 9.82 21.53
N GLU A 53 18.73 8.67 20.94
CA GLU A 53 18.10 7.55 21.66
C GLU A 53 19.03 6.95 22.72
N GLU A 54 20.33 6.80 22.41
CA GLU A 54 21.33 6.28 23.35
C GLU A 54 21.56 7.22 24.54
N ILE A 55 21.69 8.53 24.29
CA ILE A 55 21.81 9.55 25.34
C ILE A 55 20.58 9.52 26.25
N SER A 56 19.38 9.50 25.66
CA SER A 56 18.12 9.49 26.41
C SER A 56 18.01 8.25 27.32
N LYS A 57 18.42 7.07 26.82
CA LYS A 57 18.43 5.81 27.59
C LYS A 57 19.43 5.80 28.73
N GLN A 58 20.58 6.47 28.57
CA GLN A 58 21.58 6.59 29.64
C GLN A 58 21.10 7.47 30.79
N GLU A 59 20.34 8.53 30.48
CA GLU A 59 19.85 9.49 31.46
C GLU A 59 18.59 9.02 32.21
N SER A 60 17.74 8.21 31.58
CA SER A 60 16.38 7.90 32.06
C SER A 60 16.19 6.48 32.62
N GLU A 61 17.23 5.86 33.21
CA GLU A 61 17.21 4.50 33.80
C GLU A 61 16.59 3.38 32.90
N GLY A 62 16.58 3.56 31.57
CA GLY A 62 16.07 2.60 30.60
C GLY A 62 14.69 2.91 30.00
N GLU A 63 14.00 3.97 30.43
CA GLU A 63 12.80 4.48 29.73
C GLU A 63 13.19 5.48 28.62
N SER A 64 12.38 5.59 27.56
CA SER A 64 12.61 6.61 26.54
C SER A 64 11.91 7.90 26.96
N ALA A 65 12.68 8.89 27.40
CA ALA A 65 12.17 10.26 27.62
C ALA A 65 12.09 11.01 26.28
N GLN A 66 10.93 11.58 25.98
CA GLN A 66 10.72 12.43 24.82
C GLN A 66 10.28 13.83 25.27
N ALA A 67 10.84 14.86 24.65
CA ALA A 67 10.46 16.23 24.95
C ALA A 67 9.02 16.52 24.47
N ALA A 68 8.25 17.16 25.33
CA ALA A 68 7.00 17.83 25.02
C ALA A 68 7.12 19.31 25.44
N ILE A 69 6.41 20.18 24.74
CA ILE A 69 6.34 21.59 25.10
C ILE A 69 4.88 21.96 25.26
N VAL A 70 4.51 22.42 26.46
CA VAL A 70 3.20 23.00 26.71
C VAL A 70 3.29 24.47 26.34
N PHE A 71 2.52 24.87 25.32
CA PHE A 71 2.40 26.25 24.85
C PHE A 71 1.13 26.87 25.42
N PHE A 72 1.27 28.03 26.04
CA PHE A 72 0.16 28.84 26.53
C PHE A 72 0.06 30.12 25.73
N ASP A 73 -1.16 30.49 25.39
CA ASP A 73 -1.44 31.70 24.63
C ASP A 73 -2.61 32.49 25.24
N SER A 74 -2.59 33.81 25.05
CA SER A 74 -3.64 34.70 25.53
C SER A 74 -3.76 35.99 24.72
N ASP A 75 -5.02 36.41 24.49
CA ASP A 75 -5.34 37.71 23.90
C ASP A 75 -4.85 38.91 24.75
N LYS A 76 -4.47 38.67 26.01
CA LYS A 76 -3.99 39.67 26.97
C LYS A 76 -2.64 39.24 27.54
N GLN A 77 -1.97 40.14 28.24
CA GLN A 77 -0.75 39.78 28.97
C GLN A 77 -1.04 38.70 30.02
N LEU A 78 -0.25 37.63 29.97
CA LEU A 78 -0.29 36.53 30.93
C LEU A 78 0.14 37.01 32.32
N ASP A 79 -0.60 36.59 33.34
CA ASP A 79 -0.13 36.70 34.72
C ASP A 79 0.91 35.60 34.99
N VAL A 80 2.18 35.97 34.81
CA VAL A 80 3.34 35.09 35.00
C VAL A 80 3.35 34.43 36.38
N ASN A 81 2.82 35.07 37.43
CA ASN A 81 2.80 34.47 38.76
C ASN A 81 1.73 33.38 38.89
N ALA A 82 0.56 33.59 38.29
CA ALA A 82 -0.47 32.57 38.22
C ALA A 82 0.03 31.35 37.41
N MET A 83 0.67 31.60 36.27
CA MET A 83 1.19 30.56 35.39
C MET A 83 2.37 29.77 35.98
N ARG A 84 3.14 30.35 36.92
CA ARG A 84 4.21 29.62 37.63
C ARG A 84 3.68 28.45 38.47
N GLY A 85 2.46 28.56 39.00
CA GLY A 85 1.82 27.47 39.74
C GLY A 85 1.54 26.28 38.82
N VAL A 86 0.95 26.57 37.66
CA VAL A 86 0.65 25.59 36.60
C VAL A 86 1.92 24.94 36.07
N ALA A 87 2.94 25.73 35.71
CA ALA A 87 4.22 25.20 35.22
C ALA A 87 4.90 24.24 36.21
N LYS A 88 4.82 24.55 37.51
CA LYS A 88 5.37 23.68 38.56
C LYS A 88 4.61 22.35 38.68
N GLN A 89 3.30 22.33 38.44
CA GLN A 89 2.51 21.11 38.42
C GLN A 89 2.87 20.25 37.20
N LEU A 90 3.07 20.88 36.05
CA LEU A 90 3.50 20.22 34.81
C LEU A 90 4.95 19.72 34.84
N GLY A 91 5.73 20.12 35.85
CA GLY A 91 7.09 19.61 36.06
C GLY A 91 8.18 20.34 35.27
N GLY A 92 7.91 21.53 34.73
CA GLY A 92 8.86 22.31 33.92
C GLY A 92 8.98 23.79 34.32
N PRO A 93 10.04 24.50 33.88
CA PRO A 93 10.18 25.94 34.09
C PRO A 93 9.22 26.72 33.16
N LEU A 94 8.63 27.81 33.66
CA LEU A 94 7.86 28.74 32.84
C LEU A 94 8.79 29.72 32.11
N ILE A 95 8.72 29.76 30.79
CA ILE A 95 9.47 30.68 29.93
C ILE A 95 8.46 31.59 29.19
N PRO A 96 8.31 32.87 29.58
CA PRO A 96 7.41 33.80 28.92
C PRO A 96 8.03 34.38 27.64
N SER A 97 7.19 34.74 26.67
CA SER A 97 7.58 35.50 25.47
C SER A 97 7.97 36.94 25.81
N GLU A 98 8.62 37.64 24.88
CA GLU A 98 9.01 39.05 25.07
C GLU A 98 7.81 39.97 25.32
N ASP A 99 6.70 39.74 24.60
CA ASP A 99 5.45 40.48 24.72
C ASP A 99 4.56 40.04 25.91
N ARG A 100 4.92 38.91 26.54
CA ARG A 100 4.19 38.23 27.62
C ARG A 100 2.75 37.85 27.26
N GLN A 101 2.45 37.67 25.99
CA GLN A 101 1.16 37.14 25.55
C GLN A 101 1.18 35.61 25.52
N SER A 102 2.36 35.02 25.36
CA SER A 102 2.54 33.57 25.30
C SER A 102 3.59 33.11 26.32
N ALA A 103 3.54 31.84 26.69
CA ALA A 103 4.53 31.21 27.55
C ALA A 103 4.67 29.73 27.24
N ILE A 104 5.85 29.17 27.43
CA ILE A 104 6.10 27.74 27.25
C ILE A 104 6.56 27.08 28.54
N VAL A 105 6.29 25.79 28.64
CA VAL A 105 6.79 24.89 29.69
C VAL A 105 7.32 23.63 29.01
N PRO A 106 8.66 23.45 28.91
CA PRO A 106 9.23 22.20 28.42
C PRO A 106 9.09 21.11 29.49
N VAL A 107 8.59 19.94 29.09
CA VAL A 107 8.31 18.78 29.94
C VAL A 107 8.91 17.53 29.29
N GLN A 108 9.42 16.61 30.10
CA GLN A 108 9.86 15.30 29.63
C GLN A 108 8.73 14.29 29.79
N VAL A 109 8.40 13.58 28.71
CA VAL A 109 7.44 12.47 28.70
C VAL A 109 8.22 11.18 28.64
N GLU A 110 8.35 10.51 29.77
CA GLU A 110 8.92 9.17 29.86
C GLU A 110 7.86 8.17 29.42
N ALA A 111 8.11 7.32 28.43
CA ALA A 111 7.17 6.26 28.03
C ALA A 111 7.92 5.06 27.48
N GLY A 112 7.47 3.85 27.82
CA GLY A 112 7.95 2.62 27.19
C GLY A 112 7.38 2.50 25.78
N THR A 113 6.05 2.43 25.66
CA THR A 113 5.38 2.13 24.39
C THR A 113 4.77 3.36 23.70
N SER A 114 4.47 3.27 22.41
CA SER A 114 3.72 4.32 21.68
C SER A 114 2.33 4.59 22.27
N THR A 115 1.65 3.55 22.77
CA THR A 115 0.33 3.69 23.42
C THR A 115 0.45 4.40 24.76
N GLU A 116 1.45 4.04 25.56
CA GLU A 116 1.71 4.73 26.83
C GLU A 116 2.09 6.20 26.60
N ASN A 117 2.89 6.49 25.56
CA ASN A 117 3.19 7.87 25.17
C ASN A 117 1.90 8.65 24.82
N ALA A 118 1.00 8.04 24.05
CA ALA A 118 -0.27 8.66 23.69
C ALA A 118 -1.15 8.96 24.93
N ASP A 119 -1.21 8.02 25.88
CA ASP A 119 -1.94 8.19 27.13
C ASP A 119 -1.32 9.29 28.01
N LYS A 120 0.02 9.32 28.15
CA LYS A 120 0.74 10.33 28.93
C LYS A 120 0.64 11.73 28.34
N VAL A 121 0.73 11.87 27.01
CA VAL A 121 0.50 13.16 26.34
C VAL A 121 -0.96 13.61 26.50
N SER A 122 -1.92 12.69 26.44
CA SER A 122 -3.33 13.01 26.68
C SER A 122 -3.55 13.53 28.11
N GLN A 123 -2.93 12.90 29.11
CA GLN A 123 -2.93 13.40 30.49
C GLN A 123 -2.26 14.77 30.60
N LEU A 124 -1.12 14.97 29.93
CA LEU A 124 -0.42 16.26 29.92
C LEU A 124 -1.29 17.38 29.33
N ARG A 125 -2.07 17.09 28.27
CA ARG A 125 -3.05 18.03 27.70
C ARG A 125 -4.16 18.38 28.68
N GLU A 126 -4.71 17.38 29.38
CA GLU A 126 -5.73 17.60 30.41
C GLU A 126 -5.20 18.42 31.58
N ASP A 127 -4.01 18.09 32.08
CA ASP A 127 -3.35 18.81 33.18
C ASP A 127 -2.97 20.25 32.77
N ALA A 128 -2.53 20.46 31.53
CA ALA A 128 -2.22 21.80 31.01
C ALA A 128 -3.47 22.67 30.86
N ALA A 129 -4.61 22.06 30.53
CA ALA A 129 -5.89 22.75 30.41
C ALA A 129 -6.60 22.97 31.76
N ALA A 130 -6.15 22.27 32.81
CA ALA A 130 -6.71 22.38 34.15
C ALA A 130 -6.34 23.72 34.82
N ASP A 131 -7.30 24.31 35.54
CA ASP A 131 -7.10 25.50 36.37
C ASP A 131 -6.48 26.73 35.65
N LEU A 132 -6.69 26.85 34.34
CA LEU A 132 -6.23 27.99 33.55
C LEU A 132 -6.98 29.30 33.90
N PRO A 133 -6.27 30.45 33.96
CA PRO A 133 -6.91 31.76 34.09
C PRO A 133 -7.85 32.07 32.90
N GLU A 134 -8.87 32.91 33.13
CA GLU A 134 -9.80 33.30 32.06
C GLU A 134 -9.08 33.94 30.86
N GLY A 135 -9.31 33.39 29.67
CA GLY A 135 -8.72 33.89 28.41
C GLY A 135 -7.32 33.37 28.10
N VAL A 136 -6.85 32.35 28.82
CA VAL A 136 -5.63 31.60 28.50
C VAL A 136 -6.01 30.27 27.88
N THR A 137 -5.38 29.91 26.77
CA THR A 137 -5.48 28.59 26.15
C THR A 137 -4.17 27.84 26.31
N SER A 138 -4.24 26.51 26.34
CA SER A 138 -3.06 25.64 26.38
C SER A 138 -3.11 24.66 25.21
N GLN A 139 -1.95 24.39 24.63
CA GLN A 139 -1.75 23.36 23.63
C GLN A 139 -0.42 22.63 23.89
N VAL A 140 -0.28 21.40 23.40
CA VAL A 140 0.93 20.60 23.60
C VAL A 140 1.56 20.23 22.27
N THR A 141 2.83 20.59 22.10
CA THR A 141 3.66 20.29 20.92
C THR A 141 4.94 19.54 21.31
N GLY A 142 5.84 19.35 20.35
CA GLY A 142 7.11 18.64 20.49
C GLY A 142 7.04 17.17 20.02
N PRO A 143 8.20 16.49 19.95
CA PRO A 143 8.29 15.12 19.42
C PRO A 143 7.35 14.12 20.09
N ALA A 144 7.18 14.20 21.42
CA ALA A 144 6.28 13.31 22.16
C ALA A 144 4.82 13.48 21.71
N ALA A 145 4.38 14.73 21.55
CA ALA A 145 3.01 15.06 21.15
C ALA A 145 2.71 14.70 19.70
N ILE A 146 3.65 14.95 18.78
CA ILE A 146 3.52 14.56 17.37
C ILE A 146 3.40 13.03 17.25
N LYS A 147 4.23 12.28 17.99
CA LYS A 147 4.17 10.81 18.02
C LYS A 147 2.86 10.30 18.63
N ALA A 148 2.37 10.94 19.69
CA ALA A 148 1.08 10.62 20.30
C ALA A 148 -0.09 10.85 19.32
N ASP A 149 -0.09 11.97 18.59
CA ASP A 149 -1.13 12.27 17.60
C ASP A 149 -1.09 11.29 16.42
N LEU A 150 0.10 10.91 15.97
CA LEU A 150 0.27 9.88 14.94
C LEU A 150 -0.28 8.51 15.39
N ALA A 151 -0.04 8.10 16.63
CA ALA A 151 -0.57 6.85 17.18
C ALA A 151 -2.09 6.93 17.39
N GLY A 152 -2.60 8.06 17.90
CA GLY A 152 -4.03 8.32 18.09
C GLY A 152 -4.83 8.21 16.79
N VAL A 153 -4.23 8.59 15.66
CA VAL A 153 -4.83 8.44 14.31
C VAL A 153 -5.16 6.99 13.95
N PHE A 154 -4.36 6.02 14.40
CA PHE A 154 -4.62 4.59 14.14
C PHE A 154 -5.47 3.92 15.24
N GLN A 155 -5.53 4.54 16.43
CA GLN A 155 -6.33 4.04 17.54
C GLN A 155 -7.82 4.02 17.16
N GLY A 156 -8.45 2.85 17.20
CA GLY A 156 -9.84 2.66 16.75
C GLY A 156 -10.05 2.69 15.24
N ALA A 157 -9.17 3.35 14.47
CA ALA A 157 -9.27 3.45 13.02
C ALA A 157 -9.08 2.10 12.31
N ASN A 158 -8.31 1.17 12.88
CA ASN A 158 -8.20 -0.20 12.38
C ASN A 158 -9.56 -0.93 12.32
N PHE A 159 -10.46 -0.68 13.27
CA PHE A 159 -11.80 -1.24 13.24
C PHE A 159 -12.66 -0.58 12.15
N ILE A 160 -12.57 0.74 12.01
CA ILE A 160 -13.28 1.50 10.98
C ILE A 160 -12.82 1.06 9.59
N LEU A 161 -11.51 0.98 9.36
CA LEU A 161 -10.92 0.52 8.09
C LEU A 161 -11.43 -0.88 7.74
N LEU A 162 -11.43 -1.81 8.70
CA LEU A 162 -11.95 -3.16 8.50
C LEU A 162 -13.45 -3.14 8.16
N ALA A 163 -14.25 -2.37 8.90
CA ALA A 163 -15.69 -2.29 8.72
C ALA A 163 -16.06 -1.68 7.35
N VAL A 164 -15.38 -0.60 6.96
CA VAL A 164 -15.56 0.04 5.65
C VAL A 164 -15.12 -0.89 4.53
N THR A 165 -13.94 -1.49 4.62
CA THR A 165 -13.43 -2.44 3.63
C THR A 165 -14.38 -3.63 3.47
N ALA A 166 -14.80 -4.24 4.57
CA ALA A 166 -15.78 -5.32 4.56
C ALA A 166 -17.12 -4.88 3.98
N GLY A 167 -17.60 -3.68 4.31
CA GLY A 167 -18.84 -3.11 3.77
C GLY A 167 -18.79 -2.93 2.25
N ILE A 168 -17.70 -2.34 1.74
CA ILE A 168 -17.46 -2.16 0.30
C ILE A 168 -17.45 -3.52 -0.40
N VAL A 169 -16.69 -4.48 0.12
CA VAL A 169 -16.61 -5.84 -0.44
C VAL A 169 -17.98 -6.52 -0.41
N ALA A 170 -18.73 -6.41 0.70
CA ALA A 170 -20.07 -6.98 0.82
C ALA A 170 -21.01 -6.42 -0.25
N VAL A 171 -21.08 -5.09 -0.40
CA VAL A 171 -21.92 -4.42 -1.40
C VAL A 171 -21.54 -4.88 -2.81
N LEU A 172 -20.25 -4.91 -3.13
CA LEU A 172 -19.80 -5.34 -4.45
C LEU A 172 -20.10 -6.82 -4.73
N LEU A 173 -19.88 -7.72 -3.78
CA LEU A 173 -20.24 -9.13 -3.94
C LEU A 173 -21.75 -9.34 -4.09
N ILE A 174 -22.58 -8.58 -3.36
CA ILE A 174 -24.03 -8.58 -3.53
C ILE A 174 -24.40 -8.14 -4.96
N VAL A 175 -23.79 -7.06 -5.46
CA VAL A 175 -24.07 -6.53 -6.80
C VAL A 175 -23.60 -7.51 -7.90
N THR A 176 -22.38 -8.02 -7.80
CA THR A 176 -21.77 -8.92 -8.78
C THR A 176 -22.52 -10.25 -8.89
N TYR A 177 -22.84 -10.89 -7.77
CA TYR A 177 -23.50 -12.20 -7.78
C TYR A 177 -25.01 -12.15 -7.67
N ARG A 178 -25.58 -10.97 -7.36
CA ARG A 178 -27.01 -10.77 -7.09
C ARG A 178 -27.54 -11.73 -6.03
N SER A 179 -26.68 -12.15 -5.09
CA SER A 179 -27.04 -13.04 -3.98
C SER A 179 -26.86 -12.31 -2.65
N PRO A 180 -27.89 -12.23 -1.80
CA PRO A 180 -27.82 -11.58 -0.50
C PRO A 180 -27.10 -12.42 0.56
N VAL A 181 -26.75 -13.67 0.27
CA VAL A 181 -26.12 -14.60 1.24
C VAL A 181 -24.69 -14.94 0.86
N LEU A 182 -24.39 -15.03 -0.44
CA LEU A 182 -23.09 -15.51 -0.91
C LEU A 182 -21.92 -14.67 -0.37
N TRP A 183 -22.08 -13.36 -0.23
CA TRP A 183 -21.03 -12.46 0.24
C TRP A 183 -20.50 -12.79 1.64
N LEU A 184 -21.35 -13.37 2.52
CA LEU A 184 -20.97 -13.70 3.89
C LEU A 184 -19.85 -14.75 3.96
N LEU A 185 -19.87 -15.74 3.05
CA LEU A 185 -18.93 -16.86 3.09
C LEU A 185 -17.49 -16.48 2.76
N PRO A 186 -17.19 -15.85 1.60
CA PRO A 186 -15.83 -15.41 1.31
C PRO A 186 -15.40 -14.32 2.29
N LEU A 187 -16.28 -13.38 2.67
CA LEU A 187 -15.92 -12.31 3.60
C LEU A 187 -15.54 -12.85 4.98
N LEU A 188 -16.26 -13.85 5.50
CA LEU A 188 -15.88 -14.50 6.77
C LEU A 188 -14.53 -15.20 6.64
N VAL A 189 -14.31 -15.98 5.59
CA VAL A 189 -13.06 -16.72 5.40
C VAL A 189 -11.88 -15.78 5.25
N ILE A 190 -12.04 -14.69 4.49
CA ILE A 190 -11.00 -13.69 4.25
C ILE A 190 -10.79 -12.81 5.47
N GLY A 191 -11.85 -12.47 6.22
CA GLY A 191 -11.72 -11.78 7.50
C GLY A 191 -10.92 -12.59 8.53
N VAL A 192 -11.12 -13.92 8.58
CA VAL A 192 -10.26 -14.80 9.39
C VAL A 192 -8.83 -14.81 8.83
N ALA A 193 -8.67 -14.91 7.51
CA ALA A 193 -7.35 -14.90 6.88
C ALA A 193 -6.57 -13.59 7.17
N ASP A 194 -7.26 -12.45 7.16
CA ASP A 194 -6.73 -11.14 7.49
C ASP A 194 -6.24 -11.06 8.93
N ARG A 195 -7.03 -11.52 9.91
CA ARG A 195 -6.60 -11.57 11.32
C ARG A 195 -5.44 -12.53 11.54
N VAL A 196 -5.42 -13.67 10.83
CA VAL A 196 -4.30 -14.61 10.87
C VAL A 196 -3.06 -13.97 10.26
N ALA A 197 -3.19 -13.30 9.11
CA ALA A 197 -2.09 -12.58 8.49
C ALA A 197 -1.52 -11.51 9.42
N ALA A 198 -2.41 -10.68 10.02
CA ALA A 198 -2.10 -9.64 10.99
C ALA A 198 -1.36 -10.17 12.23
N THR A 199 -1.61 -11.43 12.61
CA THR A 199 -0.87 -12.07 13.72
C THR A 199 0.46 -12.62 13.22
N VAL A 200 0.43 -13.45 12.17
CA VAL A 200 1.60 -14.21 11.69
C VAL A 200 2.72 -13.29 11.20
N TYR A 201 2.41 -12.16 10.53
CA TYR A 201 3.46 -11.26 10.06
C TYR A 201 4.29 -10.73 11.22
N THR A 202 3.69 -10.38 12.36
CA THR A 202 4.42 -9.82 13.52
C THR A 202 5.50 -10.78 14.00
N TYR A 203 5.17 -12.07 14.19
CA TYR A 203 6.14 -13.11 14.57
C TYR A 203 7.19 -13.38 13.48
N VAL A 204 6.80 -13.35 12.21
CA VAL A 204 7.74 -13.56 11.11
C VAL A 204 8.75 -12.41 11.05
N LEU A 205 8.28 -11.17 11.11
CA LEU A 205 9.15 -10.00 11.04
C LEU A 205 10.05 -9.90 12.26
N ASP A 206 9.55 -10.17 13.46
CA ASP A 206 10.35 -10.26 14.68
C ASP A 206 11.47 -11.30 14.57
N ALA A 207 11.14 -12.51 14.06
CA ALA A 207 12.13 -13.57 13.87
C ALA A 207 13.26 -13.21 12.87
N PHE A 208 13.00 -12.28 11.95
CA PHE A 208 14.00 -11.78 10.99
C PHE A 208 14.57 -10.41 11.39
N GLY A 209 14.18 -9.83 12.53
CA GLY A 209 14.61 -8.50 12.96
C GLY A 209 14.19 -7.39 12.00
N VAL A 210 13.04 -7.54 11.31
CA VAL A 210 12.54 -6.58 10.35
C VAL A 210 11.57 -5.62 11.03
N MET A 211 11.85 -4.32 10.93
CA MET A 211 11.03 -3.26 11.53
C MET A 211 9.68 -3.11 10.84
N TRP A 212 8.63 -2.80 11.60
CA TRP A 212 7.29 -2.52 11.10
C TRP A 212 6.57 -1.53 12.01
N ASN A 213 5.48 -0.95 11.51
CA ASN A 213 4.67 0.05 12.21
C ASN A 213 3.17 -0.13 11.91
N GLU A 214 2.33 0.73 12.48
CA GLU A 214 0.87 0.67 12.32
C GLU A 214 0.40 0.84 10.88
N SER A 215 1.08 1.65 10.06
CA SER A 215 0.75 1.80 8.64
C SER A 215 0.98 0.50 7.86
N THR A 216 1.96 -0.32 8.27
CA THR A 216 2.20 -1.66 7.71
C THR A 216 0.97 -2.55 7.91
N SER A 217 0.37 -2.54 9.10
CA SER A 217 -0.83 -3.32 9.41
C SER A 217 -2.05 -2.85 8.59
N GLY A 218 -2.25 -1.53 8.48
CA GLY A 218 -3.35 -0.96 7.68
C GLY A 218 -3.27 -1.32 6.19
N ILE A 219 -2.09 -1.15 5.57
CA ILE A 219 -1.87 -1.48 4.17
C ILE A 219 -1.97 -3.00 3.94
N LEU A 220 -1.42 -3.81 4.85
CA LEU A 220 -1.52 -5.27 4.82
C LEU A 220 -2.98 -5.72 4.80
N SER A 221 -3.82 -5.14 5.67
CA SER A 221 -5.22 -5.56 5.78
C SER A 221 -6.00 -5.31 4.48
N VAL A 222 -5.82 -4.12 3.89
CA VAL A 222 -6.41 -3.77 2.59
C VAL A 222 -5.91 -4.70 1.49
N LEU A 223 -4.62 -5.01 1.47
CA LEU A 223 -4.04 -5.94 0.50
C LEU A 223 -4.62 -7.36 0.64
N VAL A 224 -4.73 -7.88 1.87
CA VAL A 224 -5.27 -9.23 2.14
C VAL A 224 -6.74 -9.31 1.77
N PHE A 225 -7.54 -8.29 2.11
CA PHE A 225 -8.94 -8.23 1.68
C PHE A 225 -9.06 -8.15 0.17
N GLY A 226 -8.29 -7.28 -0.49
CA GLY A 226 -8.31 -7.10 -1.94
C GLY A 226 -7.92 -8.37 -2.68
N ALA A 227 -6.72 -8.89 -2.41
CA ALA A 227 -6.17 -10.09 -3.05
C ALA A 227 -6.97 -11.34 -2.68
N GLY A 228 -7.29 -11.54 -1.39
CA GLY A 228 -8.05 -12.69 -0.90
C GLY A 228 -9.46 -12.75 -1.51
N THR A 229 -10.14 -11.61 -1.60
CA THR A 229 -11.48 -11.54 -2.22
C THR A 229 -11.41 -11.79 -3.71
N ASN A 230 -10.39 -11.28 -4.40
CA ASN A 230 -10.18 -11.60 -5.80
C ASN A 230 -9.99 -13.11 -6.03
N TYR A 231 -9.12 -13.76 -5.24
CA TYR A 231 -8.90 -15.21 -5.31
C TYR A 231 -10.20 -15.99 -5.05
N ALA A 232 -10.99 -15.54 -4.08
CA ALA A 232 -12.30 -16.10 -3.80
C ALA A 232 -13.28 -15.94 -4.98
N LEU A 233 -13.32 -14.75 -5.60
CA LEU A 233 -14.20 -14.44 -6.73
C LEU A 233 -13.88 -15.34 -7.93
N LEU A 234 -12.60 -15.54 -8.24
CA LEU A 234 -12.16 -16.44 -9.32
C LEU A 234 -12.60 -17.89 -9.06
N LEU A 235 -12.40 -18.39 -7.85
CA LEU A 235 -12.84 -19.73 -7.47
C LEU A 235 -14.37 -19.86 -7.51
N ILE A 236 -15.10 -18.90 -6.96
CA ILE A 236 -16.56 -18.91 -6.91
C ILE A 236 -17.13 -18.84 -8.33
N SER A 237 -16.54 -18.03 -9.22
CA SER A 237 -16.97 -17.96 -10.61
C SER A 237 -16.80 -19.30 -11.29
N ARG A 238 -15.61 -19.91 -11.23
CA ARG A 238 -15.39 -21.22 -11.86
C ARG A 238 -16.25 -22.32 -11.24
N TYR A 239 -16.44 -22.30 -9.92
CA TYR A 239 -17.31 -23.24 -9.24
C TYR A 239 -18.77 -23.09 -9.69
N ARG A 240 -19.24 -21.85 -9.86
CA ARG A 240 -20.57 -21.54 -10.36
C ARG A 240 -20.76 -22.03 -11.79
N ASP A 241 -19.77 -21.85 -12.65
CA ASP A 241 -19.80 -22.32 -14.04
C ASP A 241 -19.83 -23.85 -14.09
N GLU A 242 -19.05 -24.55 -13.26
CA GLU A 242 -19.10 -26.03 -13.19
C GLU A 242 -20.42 -26.57 -12.62
N LEU A 243 -21.18 -25.79 -11.85
CA LEU A 243 -22.50 -26.20 -11.37
C LEU A 243 -23.58 -26.23 -12.48
N THR A 244 -23.32 -25.61 -13.64
CA THR A 244 -24.18 -25.73 -14.83
C THR A 244 -23.85 -26.97 -15.67
N SER A 245 -22.68 -27.59 -15.47
CA SER A 245 -22.24 -28.79 -16.18
C SER A 245 -22.52 -30.09 -15.44
N THR A 246 -22.72 -30.04 -14.12
CA THR A 246 -23.02 -31.22 -13.30
C THR A 246 -23.87 -30.88 -12.09
N SER A 247 -24.77 -31.79 -11.69
CA SER A 247 -25.60 -31.68 -10.49
C SER A 247 -24.83 -31.88 -9.17
N ASP A 248 -23.75 -32.69 -9.15
CA ASP A 248 -22.98 -32.97 -7.93
C ASP A 248 -22.05 -31.82 -7.55
N ARG A 249 -22.35 -31.15 -6.42
CA ARG A 249 -21.54 -30.05 -5.87
C ARG A 249 -20.09 -30.42 -5.59
N TYR A 250 -19.81 -31.68 -5.23
CA TYR A 250 -18.46 -32.14 -4.92
C TYR A 250 -17.66 -32.36 -6.21
N ALA A 251 -18.30 -32.93 -7.24
CA ALA A 251 -17.72 -33.06 -8.56
C ALA A 251 -17.45 -31.69 -9.21
N ALA A 252 -18.40 -30.75 -9.12
CA ALA A 252 -18.25 -29.39 -9.63
C ALA A 252 -17.04 -28.68 -8.98
N MET A 253 -16.93 -28.73 -7.64
CA MET A 253 -15.76 -28.15 -6.96
C MET A 253 -14.46 -28.87 -7.31
N ALA A 254 -14.48 -30.20 -7.47
CA ALA A 254 -13.28 -30.95 -7.88
C ALA A 254 -12.74 -30.50 -9.25
N ARG A 255 -13.64 -30.20 -10.19
CA ARG A 255 -13.33 -29.71 -11.54
C ARG A 255 -12.85 -28.26 -11.51
N ALA A 256 -13.48 -27.40 -10.71
CA ALA A 256 -13.11 -25.99 -10.58
C ALA A 256 -11.78 -25.79 -9.84
N TRP A 257 -11.50 -26.58 -8.80
CA TRP A 257 -10.43 -26.31 -7.83
C TRP A 257 -9.01 -26.43 -8.42
N VAL A 258 -8.65 -27.54 -9.07
CA VAL A 258 -7.26 -27.75 -9.56
C VAL A 258 -6.84 -26.72 -10.60
N PRO A 259 -7.66 -26.39 -11.62
CA PRO A 259 -7.32 -25.33 -12.58
C PRO A 259 -7.19 -23.97 -11.90
N THR A 260 -8.12 -23.64 -11.00
CA THR A 260 -8.10 -22.37 -10.26
C THR A 260 -6.85 -22.27 -9.39
N LEU A 261 -6.51 -23.32 -8.65
CA LEU A 261 -5.33 -23.37 -7.81
C LEU A 261 -4.05 -23.12 -8.63
N LYS A 262 -3.90 -23.76 -9.80
CA LYS A 262 -2.73 -23.53 -10.67
C LYS A 262 -2.61 -22.07 -11.09
N THR A 263 -3.70 -21.47 -11.56
CA THR A 263 -3.65 -20.09 -12.06
C THR A 263 -3.51 -19.06 -10.94
N VAL A 264 -4.25 -19.22 -9.84
CA VAL A 264 -4.18 -18.33 -8.68
C VAL A 264 -2.83 -18.43 -7.97
N THR A 265 -2.21 -19.62 -7.90
CA THR A 265 -0.86 -19.77 -7.32
C THR A 265 0.20 -19.06 -8.17
N ALA A 266 0.11 -19.13 -9.50
CA ALA A 266 1.01 -18.39 -10.37
C ALA A 266 0.89 -16.87 -10.17
N SER A 267 -0.36 -16.38 -10.09
CA SER A 267 -0.67 -14.98 -9.80
C SER A 267 -0.16 -14.54 -8.41
N ALA A 268 -0.51 -15.27 -7.35
CA ALA A 268 -0.05 -14.96 -5.99
C ALA A 268 1.48 -14.98 -5.89
N GLY A 269 2.14 -15.92 -6.57
CA GLY A 269 3.60 -15.98 -6.64
C GLY A 269 4.21 -14.72 -7.27
N THR A 270 3.64 -14.19 -8.35
CA THR A 270 4.12 -12.93 -8.95
C THR A 270 3.90 -11.72 -8.04
N VAL A 271 2.78 -11.68 -7.30
CA VAL A 271 2.53 -10.61 -6.31
C VAL A 271 3.57 -10.67 -5.20
N VAL A 272 3.79 -11.85 -4.63
CA VAL A 272 4.79 -12.09 -3.57
C VAL A 272 6.18 -11.67 -4.04
N LEU A 273 6.59 -12.05 -5.25
CA LEU A 273 7.89 -11.62 -5.81
C LEU A 273 7.98 -10.10 -5.97
N GLY A 274 6.91 -9.44 -6.42
CA GLY A 274 6.86 -8.00 -6.60
C GLY A 274 7.02 -7.24 -5.28
N VAL A 275 6.28 -7.64 -4.24
CA VAL A 275 6.35 -6.98 -2.92
C VAL A 275 7.64 -7.31 -2.17
N LEU A 276 8.22 -8.50 -2.37
CA LEU A 276 9.52 -8.85 -1.79
C LEU A 276 10.68 -7.98 -2.31
N CYS A 277 10.54 -7.33 -3.46
CA CYS A 277 11.53 -6.35 -3.92
C CYS A 277 11.69 -5.17 -2.97
N LEU A 278 10.68 -4.86 -2.15
CA LEU A 278 10.75 -3.80 -1.14
C LEU A 278 11.77 -4.13 -0.02
N LEU A 279 12.19 -5.38 0.13
CA LEU A 279 13.29 -5.75 1.03
C LEU A 279 14.63 -5.08 0.68
N LEU A 280 14.78 -4.60 -0.55
CA LEU A 280 15.98 -3.87 -1.00
C LEU A 280 15.94 -2.37 -0.67
N SER A 281 14.84 -1.88 -0.10
CA SER A 281 14.69 -0.49 0.30
C SER A 281 15.72 -0.11 1.37
N LEU A 282 16.17 1.14 1.36
CA LEU A 282 17.01 1.69 2.42
C LEU A 282 16.22 1.95 3.71
N ILE A 283 14.89 2.07 3.63
CA ILE A 283 14.00 2.39 4.74
C ILE A 283 13.50 1.09 5.40
N PRO A 284 13.81 0.80 6.67
CA PRO A 284 13.47 -0.46 7.32
C PRO A 284 11.96 -0.76 7.37
N THR A 285 11.11 0.22 7.64
CA THR A 285 9.64 0.03 7.60
C THR A 285 9.11 -0.30 6.20
N THR A 286 9.76 0.17 5.13
CA THR A 286 9.44 -0.26 3.75
C THR A 286 9.83 -1.72 3.52
N GLN A 287 10.97 -2.17 4.07
CA GLN A 287 11.34 -3.60 4.07
C GLN A 287 10.27 -4.42 4.81
N GLY A 288 9.83 -3.94 5.97
CA GLY A 288 8.74 -4.51 6.76
C GLY A 288 7.45 -4.64 5.98
N LEU A 289 7.03 -3.59 5.28
CA LEU A 289 5.84 -3.62 4.43
C LEU A 289 5.94 -4.71 3.36
N GLY A 290 7.10 -4.85 2.70
CA GLY A 290 7.34 -5.89 1.71
C GLY A 290 7.21 -7.31 2.27
N ALA A 291 7.85 -7.55 3.41
CA ALA A 291 7.80 -8.84 4.10
C ALA A 291 6.38 -9.16 4.59
N ALA A 292 5.72 -8.20 5.22
CA ALA A 292 4.37 -8.33 5.75
C ALA A 292 3.37 -8.59 4.60
N ALA A 293 3.46 -7.83 3.50
CA ALA A 293 2.63 -8.02 2.32
C ALA A 293 2.81 -9.42 1.71
N ALA A 294 4.06 -9.93 1.64
CA ALA A 294 4.33 -11.28 1.15
C ALA A 294 3.66 -12.36 2.02
N VAL A 295 3.76 -12.24 3.35
CA VAL A 295 3.09 -13.12 4.31
C VAL A 295 1.56 -13.02 4.16
N GLY A 296 1.04 -11.80 4.08
CA GLY A 296 -0.40 -11.55 3.92
C GLY A 296 -0.97 -12.19 2.66
N VAL A 297 -0.34 -11.97 1.51
CA VAL A 297 -0.77 -12.55 0.23
C VAL A 297 -0.70 -14.08 0.26
N PHE A 298 0.34 -14.64 0.89
CA PHE A 298 0.46 -16.09 1.08
C PHE A 298 -0.67 -16.66 1.95
N VAL A 299 -0.98 -16.01 3.08
CA VAL A 299 -2.09 -16.41 3.96
C VAL A 299 -3.44 -16.25 3.24
N ALA A 300 -3.65 -15.16 2.51
CA ALA A 300 -4.84 -14.93 1.71
C ALA A 300 -5.04 -16.03 0.65
N TRP A 301 -3.97 -16.39 -0.07
CA TRP A 301 -3.94 -17.50 -1.02
C TRP A 301 -4.29 -18.84 -0.34
N LEU A 302 -3.67 -19.13 0.81
CA LEU A 302 -3.91 -20.37 1.55
C LEU A 302 -5.38 -20.50 1.97
N PHE A 303 -5.97 -19.45 2.54
CA PHE A 303 -7.37 -19.47 2.97
C PHE A 303 -8.33 -19.49 1.78
N ALA A 304 -8.10 -18.69 0.75
CA ALA A 304 -8.95 -18.66 -0.44
C ALA A 304 -8.93 -19.99 -1.20
N MET A 305 -7.78 -20.67 -1.28
CA MET A 305 -7.65 -21.91 -2.04
C MET A 305 -7.93 -23.18 -1.23
N PHE A 306 -7.85 -23.15 0.11
CA PHE A 306 -8.02 -24.36 0.92
C PHE A 306 -9.14 -24.27 1.96
N ALA A 307 -9.38 -23.11 2.58
CA ALA A 307 -10.50 -22.96 3.52
C ALA A 307 -11.83 -22.69 2.77
N LEU A 308 -11.84 -21.75 1.84
CA LEU A 308 -13.05 -21.34 1.14
C LEU A 308 -13.74 -22.48 0.35
N PRO A 309 -13.05 -23.35 -0.42
CA PRO A 309 -13.74 -24.42 -1.14
C PRO A 309 -14.48 -25.37 -0.19
N GLY A 310 -13.89 -25.67 0.98
CA GLY A 310 -14.52 -26.52 1.99
C GLY A 310 -15.74 -25.86 2.64
N VAL A 311 -15.70 -24.55 2.86
CA VAL A 311 -16.87 -23.76 3.32
C VAL A 311 -17.96 -23.76 2.25
N LEU A 312 -17.63 -23.47 1.00
CA LEU A 312 -18.61 -23.43 -0.10
C LEU A 312 -19.35 -24.76 -0.30
N ILE A 313 -18.62 -25.88 -0.34
CA ILE A 313 -19.24 -27.21 -0.50
C ILE A 313 -19.96 -27.68 0.77
N ALA A 314 -19.76 -27.01 1.90
CA ALA A 314 -20.50 -27.30 3.12
C ALA A 314 -21.97 -26.89 2.99
N PHE A 315 -22.19 -25.75 2.35
CA PHE A 315 -23.50 -25.25 2.01
C PHE A 315 -23.96 -25.79 0.63
N GLY A 316 -25.25 -25.69 0.35
CA GLY A 316 -25.84 -26.18 -0.90
C GLY A 316 -25.84 -25.13 -2.00
N ARG A 317 -26.45 -25.44 -3.16
CA ARG A 317 -26.65 -24.48 -4.27
C ARG A 317 -27.49 -23.25 -3.88
N TRP A 318 -28.16 -23.30 -2.73
CA TRP A 318 -29.02 -22.23 -2.23
C TRP A 318 -28.27 -20.92 -1.95
N ILE A 319 -26.95 -20.96 -1.75
CA ILE A 319 -26.11 -19.78 -1.54
C ILE A 319 -26.19 -18.83 -2.76
N PHE A 320 -26.42 -19.36 -3.96
CA PHE A 320 -26.59 -18.57 -5.19
C PHE A 320 -28.03 -18.06 -5.40
N TRP A 321 -28.92 -18.21 -4.42
CA TRP A 321 -30.27 -17.64 -4.50
C TRP A 321 -30.18 -16.11 -4.64
N PRO A 322 -30.98 -15.48 -5.54
CA PRO A 322 -32.12 -16.01 -6.30
C PRO A 322 -31.76 -16.75 -7.60
N ARG A 323 -30.61 -16.45 -8.21
CA ARG A 323 -30.19 -17.01 -9.51
C ARG A 323 -29.33 -18.26 -9.33
N ARG A 324 -29.97 -19.34 -8.89
CA ARG A 324 -29.33 -20.64 -8.70
C ARG A 324 -28.90 -21.23 -10.06
N PRO A 325 -27.62 -21.56 -10.28
CA PRO A 325 -27.17 -22.22 -11.51
C PRO A 325 -27.86 -23.58 -11.66
N GLN A 326 -28.48 -23.80 -12.81
CA GLN A 326 -29.08 -25.07 -13.18
C GLN A 326 -28.28 -25.75 -14.29
N GLU A 327 -28.41 -27.07 -14.37
CA GLU A 327 -27.71 -27.86 -15.37
C GLU A 327 -28.27 -27.52 -16.76
N GLY A 328 -27.39 -27.15 -17.70
CA GLY A 328 -27.78 -26.70 -19.04
C GLY A 328 -28.00 -25.19 -19.21
N ASP A 329 -27.82 -24.37 -18.16
CA ASP A 329 -27.80 -22.91 -18.30
C ASP A 329 -26.63 -22.47 -19.19
N THR A 330 -26.92 -21.63 -20.20
CA THR A 330 -25.87 -20.97 -20.99
C THR A 330 -25.47 -19.64 -20.35
N PRO A 331 -24.18 -19.40 -20.10
CA PRO A 331 -23.75 -18.13 -19.53
C PRO A 331 -23.97 -16.98 -20.53
N ASP A 332 -24.62 -15.90 -20.09
CA ASP A 332 -24.92 -14.72 -20.91
C ASP A 332 -23.72 -13.76 -20.91
N HIS A 333 -23.03 -13.68 -22.05
CA HIS A 333 -21.85 -12.82 -22.25
C HIS A 333 -22.13 -11.57 -23.09
N LYS A 334 -23.40 -11.21 -23.36
CA LYS A 334 -23.81 -10.17 -24.33
C LYS A 334 -23.04 -8.84 -24.27
N LEU A 335 -22.70 -8.35 -23.08
CA LEU A 335 -21.95 -7.10 -22.92
C LEU A 335 -20.52 -7.27 -23.45
N TRP A 336 -19.88 -8.37 -23.08
CA TRP A 336 -18.49 -8.69 -23.45
C TRP A 336 -18.39 -9.11 -24.90
N ASP A 337 -19.40 -9.80 -25.44
CA ASP A 337 -19.52 -10.09 -26.87
C ASP A 337 -19.59 -8.81 -27.71
N LYS A 338 -20.33 -7.79 -27.23
CA LYS A 338 -20.40 -6.47 -27.88
C LYS A 338 -19.06 -5.74 -27.84
N ILE A 339 -18.39 -5.73 -26.68
CA ILE A 339 -17.06 -5.11 -26.53
C ILE A 339 -16.05 -5.82 -27.44
N GLY A 340 -16.04 -7.16 -27.43
CA GLY A 340 -15.21 -7.96 -28.33
C GLY A 340 -15.50 -7.68 -29.80
N GLY A 341 -16.78 -7.54 -30.18
CA GLY A 341 -17.20 -7.17 -31.53
C GLY A 341 -16.74 -5.77 -31.95
N LEU A 342 -16.74 -4.80 -31.04
CA LEU A 342 -16.18 -3.46 -31.28
C LEU A 342 -14.66 -3.53 -31.52
N VAL A 343 -13.94 -4.22 -30.63
CA VAL A 343 -12.49 -4.45 -30.74
C VAL A 343 -12.13 -5.13 -32.06
N ALA A 344 -12.89 -6.13 -32.47
CA ALA A 344 -12.67 -6.86 -33.73
C ALA A 344 -12.87 -5.98 -34.97
N LYS A 345 -13.85 -5.07 -34.96
CA LYS A 345 -14.18 -4.22 -36.11
C LYS A 345 -13.13 -3.13 -36.38
N ALA A 346 -12.52 -2.56 -35.33
CA ALA A 346 -11.63 -1.42 -35.48
C ALA A 346 -10.44 -1.44 -34.49
N PRO A 347 -9.61 -2.50 -34.48
CA PRO A 347 -8.60 -2.70 -33.44
C PRO A 347 -7.55 -1.58 -33.40
N LYS A 348 -7.12 -1.06 -34.57
CA LYS A 348 -6.15 0.06 -34.64
C LYS A 348 -6.69 1.36 -34.05
N ARG A 349 -7.96 1.69 -34.33
CA ARG A 349 -8.59 2.93 -33.83
C ARG A 349 -8.78 2.85 -32.31
N ILE A 350 -9.25 1.71 -31.83
CA ILE A 350 -9.49 1.47 -30.41
C ILE A 350 -8.18 1.50 -29.61
N ALA A 351 -7.11 0.88 -30.12
CA ALA A 351 -5.79 0.99 -29.53
C ALA A 351 -5.30 2.44 -29.48
N ALA A 352 -5.44 3.20 -30.58
CA ALA A 352 -5.03 4.61 -30.63
C ALA A 352 -5.78 5.50 -29.64
N VAL A 353 -7.11 5.33 -29.51
CA VAL A 353 -7.92 6.08 -28.53
C VAL A 353 -7.52 5.72 -27.10
N SER A 354 -7.31 4.44 -26.82
CA SER A 354 -6.90 3.99 -25.47
C SER A 354 -5.52 4.55 -25.10
N LEU A 355 -4.57 4.55 -26.03
CA LEU A 355 -3.26 5.16 -25.84
C LEU A 355 -3.35 6.67 -25.66
N LEU A 356 -4.23 7.36 -26.39
CA LEU A 356 -4.45 8.80 -26.24
C LEU A 356 -5.00 9.14 -24.85
N ILE A 357 -5.99 8.38 -24.36
CA ILE A 357 -6.52 8.56 -23.00
C ILE A 357 -5.40 8.39 -21.97
N LEU A 358 -4.63 7.31 -22.05
CA LEU A 358 -3.51 7.06 -21.13
C LEU A 358 -2.42 8.13 -21.24
N ALA A 359 -2.13 8.64 -22.44
CA ALA A 359 -1.16 9.73 -22.64
C ALA A 359 -1.61 11.03 -21.97
N ILE A 360 -2.89 11.40 -22.09
CA ILE A 360 -3.46 12.57 -21.41
C ILE A 360 -3.36 12.41 -19.89
N CYS A 361 -3.73 11.23 -19.38
CA CYS A 361 -3.64 10.90 -17.96
C CYS A 361 -2.19 10.95 -17.44
N SER A 362 -1.22 10.62 -18.29
CA SER A 362 0.21 10.63 -17.96
C SER A 362 0.81 12.04 -17.85
N ILE A 363 0.13 13.09 -18.33
CA ILE A 363 0.67 14.47 -18.29
C ILE A 363 0.91 14.92 -16.84
N GLY A 364 0.02 14.56 -15.91
CA GLY A 364 0.15 14.91 -14.50
C GLY A 364 1.41 14.35 -13.83
N TYR A 365 2.01 13.28 -14.37
CA TYR A 365 3.24 12.70 -13.84
C TYR A 365 4.40 13.71 -13.87
N PHE A 366 4.48 14.53 -14.91
CA PHE A 366 5.54 15.54 -15.04
C PHE A 366 5.35 16.76 -14.12
N GLN A 367 4.17 16.91 -13.51
CA GLN A 367 3.85 17.98 -12.56
C GLN A 367 4.03 17.54 -11.11
N THR A 368 4.34 16.26 -10.90
CA THR A 368 4.39 15.65 -9.57
C THR A 368 5.60 16.17 -8.78
N SER A 369 5.34 16.62 -7.54
CA SER A 369 6.37 16.96 -6.55
C SER A 369 6.27 16.00 -5.36
N THR A 370 7.40 15.54 -4.84
CA THR A 370 7.48 14.63 -3.69
C THR A 370 8.16 15.29 -2.48
N GLY A 371 7.96 14.71 -1.30
CA GLY A 371 8.54 15.18 -0.04
C GLY A 371 7.58 16.08 0.73
N LEU A 372 6.78 15.48 1.62
CA LEU A 372 5.87 16.18 2.51
C LEU A 372 6.64 16.88 3.63
N THR A 373 6.16 18.03 4.08
CA THR A 373 6.57 18.61 5.37
C THR A 373 5.90 17.85 6.52
N GLN A 374 6.26 18.13 7.78
CA GLN A 374 5.62 17.47 8.93
C GLN A 374 4.10 17.75 8.99
N SER A 375 3.68 18.99 8.76
CA SER A 375 2.27 19.38 8.80
C SER A 375 1.46 18.74 7.67
N ASP A 376 2.05 18.61 6.49
CA ASP A 376 1.39 18.02 5.31
C ASP A 376 1.21 16.50 5.39
N GLN A 377 1.70 15.82 6.44
CA GLN A 377 1.48 14.37 6.60
C GLN A 377 0.05 14.03 7.02
N PHE A 378 -0.62 14.96 7.70
CA PHE A 378 -1.97 14.79 8.22
C PHE A 378 -3.00 15.41 7.29
N ILE A 379 -4.16 14.75 7.12
CA ILE A 379 -5.25 15.33 6.32
C ILE A 379 -5.84 16.56 7.01
N ASN A 380 -5.90 16.52 8.35
CA ASN A 380 -6.25 17.67 9.17
C ASN A 380 -5.09 17.93 10.12
N THR A 381 -4.65 19.18 10.25
CA THR A 381 -3.55 19.56 11.12
C THR A 381 -3.88 19.22 12.58
N PRO A 382 -3.10 18.34 13.24
CA PRO A 382 -3.32 18.01 14.64
C PRO A 382 -2.83 19.16 15.54
N GLU A 383 -3.31 19.15 16.80
CA GLU A 383 -2.96 20.16 17.79
C GLU A 383 -1.44 20.33 17.92
N SER A 384 -0.68 19.23 17.95
CA SER A 384 0.78 19.27 18.10
C SER A 384 1.48 20.08 17.03
N ILE A 385 0.97 20.06 15.80
CA ILE A 385 1.56 20.78 14.67
C ILE A 385 1.15 22.26 14.74
N SER A 386 -0.13 22.56 14.92
CA SER A 386 -0.59 23.95 15.03
C SER A 386 0.04 24.69 16.23
N ALA A 387 0.26 23.98 17.34
CA ALA A 387 0.93 24.52 18.51
C ALA A 387 2.44 24.71 18.29
N GLY A 388 3.05 23.90 17.43
CA GLY A 388 4.45 24.09 17.02
C GLY A 388 4.62 25.33 16.15
N GLU A 389 3.72 25.55 15.19
CA GLU A 389 3.71 26.75 14.34
C GLU A 389 3.47 28.03 15.18
N ALA A 390 2.52 28.00 16.12
CA ALA A 390 2.25 29.12 17.03
C ALA A 390 3.43 29.39 17.99
N LEU A 391 4.12 28.33 18.45
CA LEU A 391 5.33 28.45 19.25
C LEU A 391 6.44 29.17 18.47
N GLU A 392 6.66 28.80 17.22
CA GLU A 392 7.70 29.39 16.36
C GLU A 392 7.40 30.87 16.02
N GLU A 393 6.12 31.25 15.92
CA GLU A 393 5.72 32.66 15.77
C GLU A 393 5.97 33.48 17.04
N ALA A 394 5.63 32.94 18.22
CA ALA A 394 5.78 33.64 19.50
C ALA A 394 7.24 33.62 20.04
N PHE A 395 8.03 32.62 19.65
CA PHE A 395 9.42 32.44 20.05
C PHE A 395 10.30 32.15 18.82
N PRO A 396 10.72 33.17 18.05
CA PRO A 396 11.47 32.97 16.81
C PRO A 396 12.79 32.19 16.94
N ASP A 397 13.39 32.21 18.14
CA ASP A 397 14.62 31.47 18.43
C ASP A 397 14.37 30.03 18.91
N GLN A 398 13.10 29.63 19.10
CA GLN A 398 12.74 28.28 19.54
C GLN A 398 11.94 27.56 18.46
N SER A 399 12.22 26.26 18.30
CA SER A 399 11.44 25.38 17.42
C SER A 399 10.85 24.24 18.24
N SER A 400 9.69 23.78 17.81
CA SER A 400 9.03 22.59 18.35
C SER A 400 9.83 21.31 18.05
N THR A 401 10.57 21.28 16.95
CA THR A 401 11.48 20.18 16.56
C THR A 401 12.84 20.74 16.16
N PRO A 402 13.66 21.17 17.14
CA PRO A 402 14.91 21.89 16.87
C PRO A 402 15.90 21.00 16.12
N PRO A 403 16.69 21.56 15.18
CA PRO A 403 17.75 20.83 14.51
C PRO A 403 18.79 20.31 15.50
N LEU A 404 19.35 19.14 15.19
CA LEU A 404 20.36 18.50 16.00
C LEU A 404 21.65 18.38 15.22
N VAL A 405 22.79 18.59 15.88
CA VAL A 405 24.12 18.44 15.29
C VAL A 405 24.96 17.52 16.17
N ALA A 406 25.41 16.39 15.63
CA ALA A 406 26.35 15.52 16.33
C ALA A 406 27.78 15.81 15.86
N THR A 407 28.70 15.97 16.81
CA THR A 407 30.12 16.30 16.52
C THR A 407 31.07 15.61 17.49
N GLN A 408 32.28 15.34 17.05
CA GLN A 408 33.39 14.89 17.91
C GLN A 408 34.22 16.07 18.46
N ASP A 409 34.03 17.28 17.93
CA ASP A 409 34.65 18.53 18.39
C ASP A 409 33.56 19.56 18.77
N PRO A 410 32.91 19.42 19.94
CA PRO A 410 31.82 20.32 20.35
C PRO A 410 32.26 21.77 20.43
N ALA A 411 33.51 22.05 20.83
CA ALA A 411 34.02 23.42 20.98
C ALA A 411 34.25 24.10 19.62
N GLY A 412 34.76 23.36 18.63
CA GLY A 412 34.91 23.85 17.26
C GLY A 412 33.55 24.08 16.60
N THR A 413 32.68 23.08 16.64
CA THR A 413 31.35 23.15 16.00
C THR A 413 30.46 24.22 16.63
N THR A 414 30.50 24.42 17.95
CA THR A 414 29.74 25.51 18.61
C THR A 414 30.16 26.88 18.09
N LYS A 415 31.46 27.12 17.91
CA LYS A 415 31.95 28.39 17.34
C LYS A 415 31.50 28.59 15.90
N ASP A 416 31.45 27.52 15.11
CA ASP A 416 30.96 27.58 13.74
C ASP A 416 29.45 27.90 13.67
N ILE A 417 28.66 27.36 14.61
CA ILE A 417 27.22 27.66 14.74
C ILE A 417 27.01 29.11 15.21
N GLU A 418 27.75 29.55 16.22
CA GLU A 418 27.72 30.94 16.71
C GLU A 418 28.14 31.95 15.62
N ALA A 419 29.10 31.59 14.77
CA ALA A 419 29.52 32.41 13.63
C ALA A 419 28.42 32.60 12.58
N MET A 420 27.40 31.72 12.55
CA MET A 420 26.21 31.87 11.70
C MET A 420 25.10 32.70 12.36
N GLY A 421 25.28 33.14 13.61
CA GLY A 421 24.27 33.85 14.37
C GLY A 421 23.28 32.94 15.11
N ALA A 422 23.55 31.64 15.15
CA ALA A 422 22.75 30.66 15.88
C ALA A 422 23.41 30.29 17.21
N THR A 423 22.66 29.63 18.08
CA THR A 423 23.15 29.13 19.37
C THR A 423 23.11 27.60 19.39
N ALA A 424 24.05 26.99 20.11
CA ALA A 424 24.12 25.55 20.28
C ALA A 424 24.18 25.20 21.77
N GLN A 425 23.32 24.26 22.19
CA GLN A 425 23.30 23.72 23.54
C GLN A 425 23.57 22.22 23.52
N GLU A 426 24.61 21.78 24.24
CA GLU A 426 24.93 20.36 24.38
C GLU A 426 23.85 19.64 25.20
N GLN A 427 23.28 18.59 24.60
CA GLN A 427 22.24 17.74 25.20
C GLN A 427 22.81 16.51 25.89
N GLY A 428 24.05 16.14 25.58
CA GLY A 428 24.71 14.96 26.12
C GLY A 428 25.75 14.42 25.14
N SER A 429 26.43 13.35 25.57
CA SER A 429 27.42 12.69 24.73
C SER A 429 27.31 11.16 24.82
N ALA A 430 27.45 10.50 23.67
CA ALA A 430 27.45 9.04 23.54
C ALA A 430 28.45 8.62 22.47
N GLU A 431 29.13 7.48 22.67
CA GLU A 431 30.09 6.90 21.71
C GLU A 431 31.17 7.87 21.18
N GLY A 432 31.58 8.86 21.99
CA GLY A 432 32.56 9.87 21.61
C GLY A 432 32.01 11.01 20.75
N TRP A 433 30.69 11.08 20.58
CA TRP A 433 29.96 12.17 19.92
C TRP A 433 29.21 13.00 20.95
N SER A 434 29.30 14.32 20.84
CA SER A 434 28.44 15.26 21.56
C SER A 434 27.26 15.65 20.67
N LEU A 435 26.06 15.64 21.23
CA LEU A 435 24.83 16.06 20.55
C LEU A 435 24.51 17.50 20.93
N LEU A 436 24.47 18.39 19.94
CA LEU A 436 24.16 19.81 20.09
C LEU A 436 22.76 20.07 19.55
N GLN A 437 21.88 20.65 20.37
CA GLN A 437 20.63 21.24 19.90
C GLN A 437 20.90 22.65 19.40
N VAL A 438 20.45 22.96 18.19
CA VAL A 438 20.69 24.26 17.55
C VAL A 438 19.41 25.10 17.57
N SER A 439 19.58 26.40 17.84
CA SER A 439 18.51 27.39 17.90
C SER A 439 18.90 28.62 17.09
N GLY A 440 17.99 29.14 16.26
CA GLY A 440 18.25 30.29 15.37
C GLY A 440 18.93 29.96 14.03
N ALA A 441 19.03 28.68 13.66
CA ALA A 441 19.45 28.26 12.31
C ALA A 441 18.58 27.10 11.81
N ASP A 442 18.24 27.15 10.52
CA ASP A 442 17.43 26.11 9.87
C ASP A 442 18.32 24.98 9.33
N PHE A 443 17.70 23.81 9.10
CA PHE A 443 18.39 22.65 8.55
C PHE A 443 19.17 22.93 7.24
N PRO A 444 18.64 23.64 6.23
CA PRO A 444 19.39 23.94 5.01
C PRO A 444 20.68 24.72 5.26
N GLN A 445 20.69 25.64 6.23
CA GLN A 445 21.87 26.43 6.59
C GLN A 445 22.94 25.54 7.24
N LEU A 446 22.52 24.65 8.15
CA LEU A 446 23.40 23.68 8.80
C LEU A 446 23.97 22.68 7.79
N ARG A 447 23.16 22.21 6.85
CA ARG A 447 23.60 21.28 5.79
C ARG A 447 24.58 21.95 4.82
N GLU A 448 24.38 23.21 4.47
CA GLU A 448 25.33 23.95 3.62
C GLU A 448 26.69 24.14 4.31
N LYS A 449 26.69 24.43 5.61
CA LYS A 449 27.90 24.66 6.40
C LYS A 449 28.70 23.38 6.66
N PHE A 450 28.02 22.31 7.07
CA PHE A 450 28.68 21.07 7.52
C PHE A 450 28.76 19.99 6.43
N GLY A 451 28.04 20.14 5.32
CA GLY A 451 28.02 19.17 4.23
C GLY A 451 27.16 17.94 4.55
N ASP A 452 27.10 17.01 3.58
CA ASP A 452 26.42 15.73 3.69
C ASP A 452 27.48 14.62 3.60
N HIS A 453 27.68 13.87 4.69
CA HIS A 453 28.70 12.82 4.73
C HIS A 453 28.08 11.47 4.39
N GLN A 454 27.76 11.27 3.10
CA GLN A 454 27.23 10.00 2.61
C GLN A 454 28.29 8.88 2.67
N GLY A 455 28.35 8.17 3.80
CA GLY A 455 29.03 6.88 3.94
C GLY A 455 30.55 6.88 4.16
N GLU A 456 31.30 7.89 3.72
CA GLU A 456 32.73 8.02 4.04
C GLU A 456 32.95 9.03 5.17
N ARG A 457 32.90 8.50 6.40
CA ARG A 457 33.08 9.29 7.64
C ARG A 457 34.57 9.52 7.89
N ALA A 458 35.03 10.74 7.66
CA ALA A 458 36.35 11.18 8.09
C ALA A 458 36.35 11.46 9.61
N ASP A 459 37.51 11.31 10.26
CA ASP A 459 37.73 11.83 11.62
C ASP A 459 37.40 13.33 11.63
N GLY A 460 36.53 13.76 12.56
CA GLY A 460 36.06 15.15 12.65
C GLY A 460 34.83 15.50 11.80
N ALA A 461 34.10 14.53 11.26
CA ALA A 461 32.82 14.78 10.57
C ALA A 461 31.78 15.36 11.54
N VAL A 462 30.98 16.30 11.05
CA VAL A 462 29.83 16.89 11.76
C VAL A 462 28.56 16.39 11.08
N LEU A 463 27.65 15.79 11.85
CA LEU A 463 26.41 15.19 11.33
C LEU A 463 25.24 16.09 11.69
N VAL A 464 24.35 16.32 10.72
CA VAL A 464 23.13 17.10 10.95
C VAL A 464 21.91 16.18 10.98
N GLY A 465 21.06 16.34 11.99
CA GLY A 465 19.84 15.59 12.20
C GLY A 465 18.69 16.48 12.68
N GLY A 466 17.68 15.86 13.28
CA GLY A 466 16.39 16.50 13.54
C GLY A 466 15.35 16.13 12.48
N ALA A 467 14.10 16.51 12.70
CA ALA A 467 12.98 15.97 11.94
C ALA A 467 12.97 16.43 10.46
N ASP A 468 13.39 17.66 10.15
CA ASP A 468 13.52 18.11 8.75
C ASP A 468 14.64 17.38 8.00
N ALA A 469 15.75 17.10 8.69
CA ALA A 469 16.85 16.31 8.15
C ALA A 469 16.35 14.91 7.76
N GLN A 470 15.56 14.30 8.65
CA GLN A 470 14.97 12.98 8.44
C GLN A 470 14.03 12.96 7.21
N LEU A 471 13.18 13.97 7.03
CA LEU A 471 12.27 14.05 5.87
C LEU A 471 13.02 14.19 4.54
N ILE A 472 14.08 15.00 4.52
CA ILE A 472 14.89 15.18 3.30
C ILE A 472 15.69 13.91 3.00
N ASP A 473 16.29 13.29 4.02
CA ASP A 473 17.02 12.03 3.85
C ASP A 473 16.08 10.89 3.43
N GLU A 474 14.84 10.88 3.93
CA GLU A 474 13.78 9.96 3.48
C GLU A 474 13.48 10.15 1.99
N GLU A 475 13.34 11.39 1.51
CA GLU A 475 13.12 11.67 0.08
C GLU A 475 14.29 11.20 -0.78
N LEU A 476 15.54 11.43 -0.35
CA LEU A 476 16.75 10.98 -1.04
C LEU A 476 16.83 9.45 -1.09
N ALA A 477 16.51 8.78 0.01
CA ALA A 477 16.45 7.33 0.06
C ALA A 477 15.34 6.77 -0.84
N ALA A 478 14.15 7.38 -0.82
CA ALA A 478 13.04 7.02 -1.68
C ALA A 478 13.36 7.24 -3.16
N GLU A 479 14.12 8.27 -3.53
CA GLU A 479 14.66 8.44 -4.89
C GLU A 479 15.56 7.28 -5.32
N ARG A 480 16.52 6.89 -4.47
CA ARG A 480 17.40 5.75 -4.73
C ARG A 480 16.58 4.49 -4.89
N ASP A 481 15.63 4.26 -4.00
CA ASP A 481 14.78 3.07 -4.00
C ASP A 481 13.92 3.01 -5.26
N ARG A 482 13.36 4.13 -5.73
CA ARG A 482 12.69 4.20 -7.04
C ARG A 482 13.63 3.82 -8.19
N LYS A 483 14.86 4.33 -8.20
CA LYS A 483 15.88 4.03 -9.24
C LYS A 483 16.29 2.55 -9.28
N VAL A 484 16.26 1.85 -8.14
CA VAL A 484 16.68 0.43 -8.02
C VAL A 484 15.51 -0.55 -8.12
N ILE A 485 14.42 -0.30 -7.39
CA ILE A 485 13.31 -1.24 -7.22
C ILE A 485 12.44 -1.27 -8.49
N PHE A 486 12.18 -0.13 -9.16
CA PHE A 486 11.37 -0.11 -10.38
C PHE A 486 11.92 -1.04 -11.48
N PRO A 487 13.19 -0.92 -11.93
CA PRO A 487 13.71 -1.80 -12.96
C PRO A 487 13.76 -3.26 -12.51
N LEU A 488 14.04 -3.53 -11.23
CA LEU A 488 14.10 -4.90 -10.71
C LEU A 488 12.72 -5.59 -10.74
N VAL A 489 11.69 -4.91 -10.24
CA VAL A 489 10.31 -5.42 -10.26
C VAL A 489 9.88 -5.71 -11.70
N LEU A 490 10.13 -4.79 -12.63
CA LEU A 490 9.83 -5.01 -14.05
C LEU A 490 10.61 -6.19 -14.64
N ALA A 491 11.90 -6.33 -14.33
CA ALA A 491 12.73 -7.43 -14.82
C ALA A 491 12.26 -8.79 -14.29
N LEU A 492 11.93 -8.89 -13.00
CA LEU A 492 11.43 -10.12 -12.38
C LEU A 492 10.09 -10.55 -12.97
N ILE A 493 9.16 -9.59 -13.13
CA ILE A 493 7.87 -9.83 -13.75
C ILE A 493 8.01 -10.19 -15.21
N PHE A 494 8.87 -9.48 -15.94
CA PHE A 494 9.15 -9.78 -17.33
C PHE A 494 9.65 -11.22 -17.46
N GLY A 495 10.60 -11.63 -16.62
CA GLY A 495 11.08 -13.01 -16.54
C GLY A 495 9.97 -14.02 -16.22
N ALA A 496 9.14 -13.74 -15.21
CA ALA A 496 8.00 -14.60 -14.84
C ALA A 496 7.01 -14.76 -16.00
N LEU A 497 6.69 -13.66 -16.70
CA LEU A 497 5.82 -13.68 -17.87
C LEU A 497 6.46 -14.43 -19.04
N VAL A 498 7.75 -14.25 -19.31
CA VAL A 498 8.46 -15.02 -20.36
C VAL A 498 8.39 -16.51 -20.07
N ILE A 499 8.63 -16.94 -18.82
CA ILE A 499 8.54 -18.35 -18.41
C ILE A 499 7.12 -18.89 -18.60
N MET A 500 6.12 -18.15 -18.16
CA MET A 500 4.74 -18.61 -18.15
C MET A 500 4.11 -18.61 -19.55
N LEU A 501 4.33 -17.55 -20.34
CA LEU A 501 3.81 -17.41 -21.69
C LEU A 501 4.67 -18.13 -22.74
N ARG A 502 5.91 -18.49 -22.42
CA ARG A 502 6.91 -19.02 -23.37
C ARG A 502 7.02 -18.16 -24.64
N SER A 503 6.81 -16.85 -24.49
CA SER A 503 6.82 -15.85 -25.56
C SER A 503 7.65 -14.67 -25.08
N PHE A 504 8.29 -13.96 -26.00
CA PHE A 504 9.04 -12.74 -25.69
C PHE A 504 8.22 -11.48 -25.99
N LEU A 505 7.54 -11.44 -27.13
CA LEU A 505 6.81 -10.25 -27.55
C LEU A 505 5.60 -9.95 -26.65
N ALA A 506 4.86 -10.99 -26.23
CA ALA A 506 3.72 -10.82 -25.34
C ALA A 506 4.12 -10.16 -24.00
N PRO A 507 5.10 -10.68 -23.22
CA PRO A 507 5.58 -10.00 -22.02
C PRO A 507 6.04 -8.55 -22.23
N VAL A 508 6.75 -8.23 -23.32
CA VAL A 508 7.17 -6.85 -23.60
C VAL A 508 5.97 -5.91 -23.68
N ILE A 509 4.92 -6.31 -24.42
CA ILE A 509 3.70 -5.50 -24.57
C ILE A 509 2.97 -5.37 -23.24
N MET A 510 2.87 -6.45 -22.46
CA MET A 510 2.20 -6.42 -21.17
C MET A 510 2.93 -5.50 -20.20
N VAL A 511 4.25 -5.63 -20.08
CA VAL A 511 5.09 -4.77 -19.23
C VAL A 511 4.99 -3.30 -19.66
N ALA A 512 5.06 -3.01 -20.96
CA ALA A 512 4.91 -1.66 -21.48
C ALA A 512 3.52 -1.07 -21.17
N SER A 513 2.46 -1.88 -21.29
CA SER A 513 1.11 -1.45 -20.97
C SER A 513 0.93 -1.16 -19.48
N VAL A 514 1.47 -2.02 -18.61
CA VAL A 514 1.44 -1.82 -17.15
C VAL A 514 2.22 -0.56 -16.77
N LEU A 515 3.41 -0.35 -17.33
CA LEU A 515 4.19 0.86 -17.09
C LEU A 515 3.42 2.12 -17.49
N LEU A 516 2.77 2.09 -18.66
CA LEU A 516 1.94 3.20 -19.13
C LEU A 516 0.74 3.47 -18.20
N THR A 517 0.06 2.42 -17.72
CA THR A 517 -1.04 2.60 -16.74
C THR A 517 -0.55 3.18 -15.42
N ASN A 518 0.66 2.83 -15.01
CA ASN A 518 1.22 3.27 -13.75
C ASN A 518 1.59 4.77 -13.80
N VAL A 519 2.25 5.20 -14.88
CA VAL A 519 2.51 6.63 -15.14
C VAL A 519 1.18 7.41 -15.22
N ALA A 520 0.19 6.87 -15.91
CA ALA A 520 -1.15 7.47 -15.98
C ALA A 520 -1.86 7.52 -14.62
N ALA A 521 -1.70 6.50 -13.78
CA ALA A 521 -2.28 6.44 -12.44
C ALA A 521 -1.66 7.47 -11.50
N ILE A 522 -0.33 7.60 -11.49
CA ILE A 522 0.38 8.62 -10.72
C ILE A 522 -0.01 10.02 -11.21
N GLY A 523 -0.08 10.22 -12.53
CA GLY A 523 -0.44 11.53 -13.10
C GLY A 523 -1.87 11.98 -12.79
N LEU A 524 -2.86 11.08 -12.90
CA LEU A 524 -4.22 11.38 -12.46
C LEU A 524 -4.34 11.47 -10.94
N GLY A 525 -3.63 10.60 -10.21
CA GLY A 525 -3.58 10.63 -8.74
C GLY A 525 -3.06 11.98 -8.24
N TRP A 526 -2.06 12.54 -8.91
CA TRP A 526 -1.54 13.88 -8.65
C TRP A 526 -2.61 14.95 -8.86
N TRP A 527 -3.29 14.96 -10.01
CA TRP A 527 -4.34 15.94 -10.27
C TRP A 527 -5.50 15.88 -9.28
N ILE A 528 -5.91 14.68 -8.88
CA ILE A 528 -6.96 14.54 -7.87
C ILE A 528 -6.45 15.01 -6.51
N SER A 529 -5.25 14.59 -6.10
CA SER A 529 -4.67 14.98 -4.82
C SER A 529 -4.48 16.50 -4.73
N HIS A 530 -3.94 17.12 -5.77
CA HIS A 530 -3.64 18.54 -5.79
C HIS A 530 -4.88 19.41 -5.97
N TYR A 531 -5.67 19.18 -7.04
CA TYR A 531 -6.78 20.09 -7.37
C TYR A 531 -8.07 19.78 -6.63
N LEU A 532 -8.31 18.53 -6.21
CA LEU A 532 -9.55 18.15 -5.53
C LEU A 532 -9.40 18.13 -4.00
N LEU A 533 -8.24 17.67 -3.50
CA LEU A 533 -8.00 17.51 -2.06
C LEU A 533 -7.10 18.58 -1.46
N GLY A 534 -6.43 19.40 -2.28
CA GLY A 534 -5.57 20.48 -1.81
C GLY A 534 -4.20 20.03 -1.31
N PHE A 535 -3.76 18.81 -1.65
CA PHE A 535 -2.43 18.34 -1.27
C PHE A 535 -1.35 18.93 -2.19
N ASP A 536 -0.38 19.64 -1.62
CA ASP A 536 0.66 20.32 -2.41
C ASP A 536 1.77 19.39 -2.89
N ARG A 537 1.96 18.22 -2.26
CA ARG A 537 3.03 17.25 -2.60
C ARG A 537 2.58 15.82 -2.37
N PHE A 538 3.22 14.87 -3.05
CA PHE A 538 3.13 13.46 -2.72
C PHE A 538 4.10 13.10 -1.59
N ALA A 539 3.71 12.17 -0.73
CA ALA A 539 4.65 11.53 0.18
C ALA A 539 5.77 10.83 -0.60
N SER A 540 6.97 10.82 -0.03
CA SER A 540 8.18 10.26 -0.64
C SER A 540 8.02 8.81 -1.09
N ASN A 541 7.32 8.00 -0.30
CA ASN A 541 7.10 6.58 -0.57
C ASN A 541 5.87 6.28 -1.44
N THR A 542 4.94 7.23 -1.63
CA THR A 542 3.69 7.00 -2.39
C THR A 542 3.95 6.48 -3.80
N PRO A 543 4.86 7.07 -4.62
CA PRO A 543 5.12 6.56 -5.96
C PRO A 543 5.70 5.15 -5.95
N LEU A 544 6.54 4.82 -4.96
CA LEU A 544 7.13 3.49 -4.83
C LEU A 544 6.06 2.44 -4.52
N PHE A 545 5.23 2.69 -3.52
CA PHE A 545 4.17 1.78 -3.11
C PHE A 545 3.10 1.63 -4.19
N ALA A 546 2.65 2.75 -4.77
CA ALA A 546 1.70 2.72 -5.87
C ALA A 546 2.25 1.90 -7.04
N PHE A 547 3.52 2.08 -7.39
CA PHE A 547 4.13 1.32 -8.46
C PHE A 547 4.16 -0.18 -8.17
N VAL A 548 4.67 -0.57 -7.00
CA VAL A 548 4.78 -1.99 -6.63
C VAL A 548 3.40 -2.65 -6.56
N PHE A 549 2.40 -2.01 -5.94
CA PHE A 549 1.06 -2.57 -5.85
C PHE A 549 0.34 -2.63 -7.21
N LEU A 550 0.39 -1.56 -8.01
CA LEU A 550 -0.25 -1.55 -9.34
C LEU A 550 0.35 -2.58 -10.27
N VAL A 551 1.68 -2.72 -10.23
CA VAL A 551 2.37 -3.70 -11.06
C VAL A 551 2.06 -5.10 -10.55
N ALA A 552 2.31 -5.38 -9.27
CA ALA A 552 2.11 -6.70 -8.66
C ALA A 552 0.67 -7.20 -8.82
N LEU A 553 -0.33 -6.37 -8.50
CA LEU A 553 -1.76 -6.69 -8.57
C LEU A 553 -2.40 -6.44 -9.93
N GLY A 554 -1.68 -5.88 -10.90
CA GLY A 554 -2.17 -5.67 -12.26
C GLY A 554 -1.80 -6.81 -13.20
N ILE A 555 -0.74 -7.57 -12.90
CA ILE A 555 -0.24 -8.61 -13.82
C ILE A 555 -1.07 -9.89 -13.74
N ASP A 556 -1.52 -10.24 -12.54
CA ASP A 556 -2.31 -11.43 -12.25
C ASP A 556 -3.50 -11.62 -13.20
N TYR A 557 -4.29 -10.58 -13.44
CA TYR A 557 -5.42 -10.68 -14.38
C TYR A 557 -4.98 -10.76 -15.85
N THR A 558 -3.77 -10.27 -16.18
CA THR A 558 -3.26 -10.24 -17.56
C THR A 558 -2.84 -11.62 -17.95
N ILE A 559 -2.21 -12.28 -16.99
CA ILE A 559 -1.96 -13.70 -16.98
C ILE A 559 -3.27 -14.47 -17.21
N PHE A 560 -4.36 -14.21 -16.48
CA PHE A 560 -5.63 -14.92 -16.68
C PHE A 560 -6.20 -14.77 -18.11
N LEU A 561 -6.29 -13.54 -18.61
CA LEU A 561 -6.85 -13.29 -19.94
C LEU A 561 -5.99 -13.94 -21.04
N ILE A 562 -4.67 -13.76 -20.97
CA ILE A 562 -3.76 -14.22 -22.03
C ILE A 562 -3.54 -15.73 -21.96
N THR A 563 -3.49 -16.34 -20.78
CA THR A 563 -3.43 -17.81 -20.66
C THR A 563 -4.68 -18.45 -21.26
N ARG A 564 -5.87 -17.90 -20.97
CA ARG A 564 -7.11 -18.37 -21.59
C ARG A 564 -7.13 -18.14 -23.10
N ALA A 565 -6.70 -16.96 -23.55
CA ALA A 565 -6.58 -16.67 -24.97
C ALA A 565 -5.61 -17.62 -25.68
N ARG A 566 -4.55 -18.07 -25.00
CA ARG A 566 -3.59 -19.04 -25.52
C ARG A 566 -4.21 -20.43 -25.67
N GLU A 567 -4.96 -20.87 -24.65
CA GLU A 567 -5.71 -22.14 -24.68
C GLU A 567 -6.66 -22.15 -25.88
N ASP A 568 -7.49 -21.11 -26.01
CA ASP A 568 -8.47 -21.00 -27.10
C ASP A 568 -7.78 -20.79 -28.47
N ALA A 569 -6.65 -20.08 -28.52
CA ALA A 569 -5.90 -19.84 -29.77
C ALA A 569 -5.39 -21.13 -30.43
N GLY A 570 -5.12 -22.18 -29.65
CA GLY A 570 -4.68 -23.47 -30.19
C GLY A 570 -5.75 -24.18 -31.02
N GLU A 571 -7.03 -23.89 -30.79
CA GLU A 571 -8.16 -24.52 -31.49
C GLU A 571 -8.77 -23.63 -32.58
N ILE A 572 -8.93 -22.34 -32.29
CA ILE A 572 -9.70 -21.41 -33.15
C ILE A 572 -8.88 -20.20 -33.66
N GLY A 573 -7.56 -20.21 -33.44
CA GLY A 573 -6.62 -19.18 -33.87
C GLY A 573 -6.60 -17.93 -32.96
N THR A 574 -5.46 -17.22 -32.91
CA THR A 574 -5.20 -16.12 -31.94
C THR A 574 -6.25 -15.02 -31.94
N ARG A 575 -6.67 -14.55 -33.12
CA ARG A 575 -7.64 -13.45 -33.22
C ARG A 575 -9.00 -13.84 -32.66
N ARG A 576 -9.44 -15.08 -32.85
CA ARG A 576 -10.73 -15.53 -32.33
C ARG A 576 -10.61 -15.98 -30.88
N GLY A 577 -9.47 -16.57 -30.51
CA GLY A 577 -9.14 -16.98 -29.15
C GLY A 577 -9.17 -15.82 -28.16
N ILE A 578 -8.57 -14.67 -28.47
CA ILE A 578 -8.59 -13.51 -27.54
C ILE A 578 -10.00 -12.94 -27.32
N LEU A 579 -10.87 -12.97 -28.33
CA LEU A 579 -12.26 -12.50 -28.20
C LEU A 579 -13.11 -13.48 -27.39
N THR A 580 -12.87 -14.77 -27.58
CA THR A 580 -13.54 -15.84 -26.82
C THR A 580 -13.14 -15.77 -25.35
N ALA A 581 -11.84 -15.61 -25.08
CA ALA A 581 -11.30 -15.39 -23.75
C ALA A 581 -11.86 -14.11 -23.10
N LEU A 582 -11.92 -13.00 -23.83
CA LEU A 582 -12.49 -11.74 -23.33
C LEU A 582 -13.97 -11.90 -22.97
N SER A 583 -14.75 -12.60 -23.81
CA SER A 583 -16.18 -12.80 -23.59
C SER A 583 -16.44 -13.67 -22.35
N ALA A 584 -15.65 -14.75 -22.20
CA ALA A 584 -15.76 -15.67 -21.07
C ALA A 584 -15.29 -15.05 -19.74
N THR A 585 -14.22 -14.26 -19.75
CA THR A 585 -13.54 -13.80 -18.51
C THR A 585 -13.79 -12.34 -18.15
N GLY A 586 -14.23 -11.50 -19.10
CA GLY A 586 -14.31 -10.04 -18.92
C GLY A 586 -15.19 -9.60 -17.75
N GLY A 587 -16.32 -10.28 -17.51
CA GLY A 587 -17.23 -9.94 -16.41
C GLY A 587 -16.65 -10.18 -15.03
N VAL A 588 -15.96 -11.32 -14.88
CA VAL A 588 -15.31 -11.74 -13.63
C VAL A 588 -14.11 -10.83 -13.34
N ILE A 589 -13.28 -10.63 -14.36
CA ILE A 589 -12.09 -9.77 -14.30
C ILE A 589 -12.48 -8.32 -13.95
N THR A 590 -13.51 -7.77 -14.58
CA THR A 590 -13.91 -6.38 -14.33
C THR A 590 -14.52 -6.21 -12.95
N SER A 591 -15.31 -7.18 -12.50
CA SER A 591 -15.85 -7.16 -11.13
C SER A 591 -14.74 -7.24 -10.09
N ALA A 592 -13.73 -8.10 -10.33
CA ALA A 592 -12.58 -8.23 -9.45
C ALA A 592 -11.71 -6.97 -9.42
N GLY A 593 -11.46 -6.34 -10.58
CA GLY A 593 -10.72 -5.08 -10.65
C GLY A 593 -11.43 -3.92 -9.96
N ILE A 594 -12.74 -3.76 -10.16
CA ILE A 594 -13.54 -2.75 -9.44
C ILE A 594 -13.51 -3.00 -7.93
N LEU A 595 -13.58 -4.26 -7.51
CA LEU A 595 -13.48 -4.63 -6.10
C LEU A 595 -12.13 -4.29 -5.51
N LEU A 596 -11.05 -4.67 -6.18
CA LEU A 596 -9.70 -4.37 -5.74
C LEU A 596 -9.48 -2.85 -5.63
N ALA A 597 -9.91 -2.09 -6.65
CA ALA A 597 -9.84 -0.63 -6.61
C ALA A 597 -10.59 -0.07 -5.39
N ALA A 598 -11.84 -0.49 -5.18
CA ALA A 598 -12.66 0.01 -4.09
C ALA A 598 -12.11 -0.35 -2.69
N VAL A 599 -11.45 -1.50 -2.54
CA VAL A 599 -10.76 -1.88 -1.31
C VAL A 599 -9.59 -0.94 -1.03
N PHE A 600 -8.78 -0.61 -2.05
CA PHE A 600 -7.68 0.37 -1.89
C PHE A 600 -8.19 1.78 -1.58
N ALA A 601 -9.34 2.18 -2.13
CA ALA A 601 -9.96 3.46 -1.79
C ALA A 601 -10.33 3.57 -0.30
N ALA A 602 -10.52 2.44 0.42
CA ALA A 602 -10.78 2.45 1.85
C ALA A 602 -9.60 2.97 2.70
N LEU A 603 -8.36 2.95 2.17
CA LEU A 603 -7.21 3.57 2.85
C LEU A 603 -7.40 5.08 3.08
N GLY A 604 -8.18 5.74 2.24
CA GLY A 604 -8.51 7.16 2.39
C GLY A 604 -9.42 7.49 3.57
N VAL A 605 -9.90 6.48 4.31
CA VAL A 605 -10.63 6.69 5.58
C VAL A 605 -9.68 7.06 6.71
N LEU A 606 -8.40 6.68 6.60
CA LEU A 606 -7.40 7.05 7.59
C LEU A 606 -6.96 8.51 7.36
N PRO A 607 -6.83 9.33 8.42
CA PRO A 607 -6.52 10.76 8.31
C PRO A 607 -5.03 11.04 8.01
N LEU A 608 -4.37 10.18 7.23
CA LEU A 608 -3.00 10.34 6.76
C LEU A 608 -2.93 10.53 5.25
N VAL A 609 -2.21 11.56 4.83
CA VAL A 609 -2.07 11.94 3.43
C VAL A 609 -1.41 10.82 2.62
N VAL A 610 -0.37 10.17 3.16
CA VAL A 610 0.32 9.04 2.49
C VAL A 610 -0.65 7.92 2.12
N LEU A 611 -1.53 7.53 3.05
CA LEU A 611 -2.47 6.42 2.86
C LEU A 611 -3.61 6.80 1.91
N ALA A 612 -4.12 8.03 2.01
CA ALA A 612 -5.11 8.56 1.08
C ALA A 612 -4.55 8.62 -0.35
N GLN A 613 -3.35 9.18 -0.53
CA GLN A 613 -2.67 9.29 -1.82
C GLN A 613 -2.38 7.91 -2.43
N LEU A 614 -1.93 6.95 -1.62
CA LEU A 614 -1.75 5.56 -2.04
C LEU A 614 -3.07 4.95 -2.49
N GLY A 615 -4.13 5.08 -1.68
CA GLY A 615 -5.45 4.55 -1.98
C GLY A 615 -6.03 5.12 -3.28
N ILE A 616 -5.94 6.43 -3.48
CA ILE A 616 -6.40 7.14 -4.69
C ILE A 616 -5.62 6.66 -5.92
N THR A 617 -4.28 6.66 -5.83
CA THR A 617 -3.43 6.30 -6.98
C THR A 617 -3.64 4.85 -7.39
N VAL A 618 -3.71 3.93 -6.43
CA VAL A 618 -3.96 2.51 -6.71
C VAL A 618 -5.39 2.30 -7.22
N PHE A 619 -6.40 2.97 -6.66
CA PHE A 619 -7.78 2.93 -7.14
C PHE A 619 -7.87 3.31 -8.62
N ILE A 620 -7.27 4.43 -9.01
CA ILE A 620 -7.27 4.89 -10.41
C ILE A 620 -6.51 3.91 -11.30
N GLY A 621 -5.31 3.49 -10.88
CA GLY A 621 -4.48 2.62 -11.71
C GLY A 621 -5.11 1.26 -11.95
N VAL A 622 -5.75 0.64 -10.94
CA VAL A 622 -6.48 -0.62 -11.11
C VAL A 622 -7.66 -0.46 -12.05
N LEU A 623 -8.40 0.66 -11.98
CA LEU A 623 -9.52 0.92 -12.89
C LEU A 623 -9.05 1.17 -14.33
N LEU A 624 -7.99 1.96 -14.53
CA LEU A 624 -7.39 2.20 -15.84
C LEU A 624 -6.88 0.90 -16.45
N ASP A 625 -6.17 0.08 -15.68
CA ASP A 625 -5.68 -1.20 -16.13
C ASP A 625 -6.84 -2.14 -16.51
N THR A 626 -7.83 -2.29 -15.63
CA THR A 626 -8.94 -3.22 -15.83
C THR A 626 -9.85 -2.82 -17.00
N LEU A 627 -10.27 -1.55 -17.05
CA LEU A 627 -11.26 -1.07 -18.00
C LEU A 627 -10.65 -0.63 -19.34
N THR A 628 -9.50 0.02 -19.32
CA THR A 628 -8.87 0.59 -20.52
C THR A 628 -7.84 -0.36 -21.11
N VAL A 629 -6.92 -0.89 -20.31
CA VAL A 629 -5.82 -1.70 -20.86
C VAL A 629 -6.26 -3.12 -21.15
N ARG A 630 -6.70 -3.84 -20.14
CA ARG A 630 -7.03 -5.26 -20.20
C ARG A 630 -8.23 -5.57 -21.06
N THR A 631 -9.30 -4.80 -20.92
CA THR A 631 -10.55 -5.03 -21.64
C THR A 631 -10.46 -4.60 -23.10
N VAL A 632 -9.64 -3.58 -23.39
CA VAL A 632 -9.69 -2.87 -24.68
C VAL A 632 -8.33 -2.84 -25.39
N LEU A 633 -7.30 -2.25 -24.78
CA LEU A 633 -5.99 -2.09 -25.43
C LEU A 633 -5.31 -3.42 -25.75
N VAL A 634 -5.21 -4.33 -24.77
CA VAL A 634 -4.52 -5.62 -24.90
C VAL A 634 -5.18 -6.49 -25.98
N PRO A 635 -6.50 -6.75 -25.96
CA PRO A 635 -7.19 -7.44 -27.04
C PRO A 635 -6.98 -6.79 -28.41
N SER A 636 -7.00 -5.45 -28.48
CA SER A 636 -6.77 -4.72 -29.73
C SER A 636 -5.35 -4.94 -30.27
N VAL A 637 -4.34 -4.92 -29.41
CA VAL A 637 -2.94 -5.19 -29.80
C VAL A 637 -2.78 -6.63 -30.29
N VAL A 638 -3.42 -7.60 -29.61
CA VAL A 638 -3.43 -9.01 -30.05
C VAL A 638 -4.12 -9.16 -31.41
N GLN A 639 -5.23 -8.45 -31.67
CA GLN A 639 -5.87 -8.44 -32.99
C GLN A 639 -4.94 -7.94 -34.10
N ILE A 640 -4.18 -6.87 -33.81
CA ILE A 640 -3.25 -6.24 -34.76
C ILE A 640 -2.08 -7.17 -35.07
N LEU A 641 -1.44 -7.74 -34.03
CA LEU A 641 -0.24 -8.56 -34.17
C LEU A 641 -0.55 -9.99 -34.63
N GLY A 642 -1.74 -10.51 -34.32
CA GLY A 642 -2.13 -11.88 -34.63
C GLY A 642 -1.15 -12.89 -34.03
N GLU A 643 -0.70 -13.84 -34.84
CA GLU A 643 0.19 -14.92 -34.41
C GLU A 643 1.56 -14.45 -33.92
N LYS A 644 2.05 -13.30 -34.42
CA LYS A 644 3.33 -12.73 -34.01
C LYS A 644 3.38 -12.44 -32.51
N PHE A 645 2.23 -12.22 -31.88
CA PHE A 645 2.12 -11.99 -30.43
C PHE A 645 2.76 -13.11 -29.62
N TRP A 646 2.74 -14.35 -30.11
CA TRP A 646 3.26 -15.52 -29.40
C TRP A 646 4.74 -15.79 -29.65
N TRP A 647 5.40 -15.06 -30.55
CA TRP A 647 6.79 -15.30 -30.91
C TRP A 647 7.71 -15.34 -29.67
N PRO A 648 8.63 -16.31 -29.55
CA PRO A 648 8.98 -17.38 -30.52
C PRO A 648 8.15 -18.67 -30.42
N ALA A 649 7.18 -18.75 -29.51
CA ALA A 649 6.30 -19.91 -29.48
C ALA A 649 5.30 -19.89 -30.64
N HIS A 650 5.13 -21.04 -31.27
CA HIS A 650 4.07 -21.30 -32.23
C HIS A 650 3.08 -22.26 -31.56
N PRO A 651 2.05 -21.74 -30.85
CA PRO A 651 1.01 -22.59 -30.25
C PRO A 651 0.16 -23.34 -31.29
N PHE A 652 0.32 -23.02 -32.57
CA PHE A 652 -0.28 -23.72 -33.69
C PHE A 652 0.47 -25.02 -33.94
N ALA A 653 -0.20 -26.15 -33.77
CA ALA A 653 0.22 -27.34 -34.48
C ALA A 653 0.00 -27.08 -35.97
N GLU A 654 1.02 -27.29 -36.81
CA GLU A 654 0.85 -27.55 -38.24
C GLU A 654 -0.15 -28.69 -38.41
N LYS A 655 -1.43 -28.40 -38.64
CA LYS A 655 -2.42 -29.34 -39.19
C LYS A 655 -3.75 -28.64 -39.47
N HIS A 656 -3.80 -27.95 -40.61
CA HIS A 656 -4.86 -28.04 -41.64
C HIS A 656 -4.77 -26.80 -42.54
N ASP A 657 -3.80 -26.79 -43.44
CA ASP A 657 -3.89 -25.99 -44.67
C ASP A 657 -3.21 -26.80 -45.78
N ALA A 658 -3.99 -27.67 -46.41
CA ALA A 658 -3.73 -28.10 -47.80
C ALA A 658 -4.95 -28.73 -48.51
N GLU A 659 -5.97 -29.30 -47.84
CA GLU A 659 -6.92 -30.18 -48.57
C GLU A 659 -8.44 -29.99 -48.36
N THR A 660 -8.96 -28.92 -47.75
CA THR A 660 -10.44 -28.90 -47.52
C THR A 660 -11.20 -27.59 -47.77
N PHE A 661 -10.56 -26.59 -48.38
CA PHE A 661 -11.28 -25.36 -48.79
C PHE A 661 -11.34 -25.13 -50.31
N ALA A 662 -10.81 -26.04 -51.14
CA ALA A 662 -10.87 -25.92 -52.59
C ALA A 662 -11.98 -26.76 -53.27
N ASP A 663 -12.57 -27.76 -52.59
CA ASP A 663 -13.44 -28.73 -53.29
C ASP A 663 -14.96 -28.49 -53.15
N ASN A 664 -15.40 -27.70 -52.17
CA ASN A 664 -16.84 -27.49 -51.93
C ASN A 664 -17.48 -26.29 -52.64
N THR A 665 -16.77 -25.63 -53.56
CA THR A 665 -17.33 -24.53 -54.38
C THR A 665 -17.48 -24.85 -55.86
N THR A 666 -17.15 -26.07 -56.30
CA THR A 666 -17.22 -26.45 -57.72
C THR A 666 -18.20 -27.58 -58.07
N GLU A 667 -18.71 -28.35 -57.09
CA GLU A 667 -19.64 -29.45 -57.38
C GLU A 667 -21.15 -29.12 -57.31
N SER A 668 -21.56 -27.92 -56.89
CA SER A 668 -23.00 -27.55 -56.86
C SER A 668 -23.54 -26.85 -58.12
N ALA A 669 -22.71 -26.66 -59.16
CA ALA A 669 -23.09 -25.89 -60.36
C ALA A 669 -23.29 -26.72 -61.64
N ILE A 670 -23.21 -28.05 -61.61
CA ILE A 670 -23.43 -28.91 -62.79
C ILE A 670 -24.38 -30.04 -62.43
N GLY A 671 -25.69 -29.88 -62.68
CA GLY A 671 -26.61 -30.99 -62.46
C GLY A 671 -28.11 -30.71 -62.51
N VAL A 672 -28.61 -29.84 -63.39
CA VAL A 672 -30.04 -29.86 -63.78
C VAL A 672 -30.19 -29.51 -65.27
N GLN A 673 -30.10 -30.51 -66.15
CA GLN A 673 -30.74 -30.54 -67.47
C GLN A 673 -30.88 -32.00 -67.91
N HIS A 674 -32.05 -32.61 -67.65
CA HIS A 674 -32.95 -33.24 -68.63
C HIS A 674 -34.10 -33.97 -67.93
#